data_AF-A0A8B3CTL0-F1
#
_entry.id   AF-A0A8B3CTL0-F1
#
_cell.length_a   1.000
_cell.length_b   1.000
_cell.length_c   1.000
_cell.angle_alpha   90.00
_cell.angle_beta   90.00
_cell.angle_gamma   90.00
#
_symmetry.space_group_name_H-M   'P 1'
#
loop_
_entity.id
_entity.type
_entity.pdbx_description
1 polymer ?
#
loop_
_entity_poly.entity_id
_entity_poly.type
_entity_poly.pdbx_seq_one_letter_code
_entity_poly.pdbx_strand_id
1 'polypeptide(L)'
;MTQKSVPSFKKTDLASGKLAEIMADRMLSKQSYRDTFWKAFASKKKKAPANFLDQFEKLYGFRPPEEILEWENVRFAYEQIMYNVNDIWNMIDHEGGPQIDEESEEEDFDSDYRAVSFQKFLLKKSQNVDEQVNSILGSYRGLMFLLTGVADFGSDGGGDSCWVNLLPHAEGSGEVHRYNHEVGELEGEPFFSISHFIASNWSSEEEDFDDYDEEDENEEGVSEERIESVLGDKVLKQYETEAQKKYDKRPFYTKSLDLFERSSWLLGHSYGDPAYAYAEKLASAPKFKDWEAEKKFLEKSHPLAAYWILAHYFMKNDKACREACLIAKKLPGKILPGIVKSVLSLLDEKSDSIGKIKGKKLKELRDETFKNCDVSQIEPENRKLLEEATGLSGKKKISTGDLKKRIQKGENPLSLMEEFPEDVETHDFLLKEIGKKEPKFSKLVEQYFKERTDSSYNEWPYKKEDLDSRLSLPVSAAFRQGLNYDVENKKAYAGIIKTLGKFDDQNAMNAFRDAVRKLKQDDKRLEEVIACLLESEHEEALSIWTEAAWKFFETLDGALEKKKKVEDEGPNLNNIFTVFSYLQQALNERLLVGDEESGKLAKKVLTYRSNLGIFGIALGYAFAVSAKLGFKENLDYIRTYLEMGIQVKGSGRDSYLQFNQLVNLSEGAIAWAVLDPRSAKDGLRDLFEKAKNHTSPGISIDLLACYISGLLFLEPDREEWIEFAQRILGNRGEEYRVYGPIRAVGKAKIQALKNHLYYHVYADPNPMVDYTWTYIEHAARNAWIQIEGKELPPFDDDDEYANRLSKNPKDLPSAILKPEKYSVQHVFENIKEKKYINTDVVKIGGSWLEESLRYSCDEFRYGGNYDRWEAMKAIFIQGESSIPVYARILDLPYAGADWKLYSLQFLRFVEKEGSKWSKILEMNEDTILGIVNANPPEWAAWGDLLSAKLFLLKGRDSFEAILKLVKRRLTYTNPHSFTSSSTEEALASRLPSILPWFGREGDNALESLWKESKKESETRYILDEAARKNPEIVLSELPELGEEGIELEQRINGGDYGPRFWIQLGAKEVKFGIEEFHLHSILENSSAESALDSSLLKKDSKNVLDTIWKMAQILGYKVSKKKAKKKR
;
A
#
# COMPACT_ATOMS: atom_id res chain seq x y z
N MET A 1 8.99 -16.58 43.19
CA MET A 1 10.13 -16.22 44.05
C MET A 1 10.53 -14.83 43.63
N THR A 2 10.50 -13.86 44.53
CA THR A 2 10.89 -12.47 44.26
C THR A 2 12.41 -12.34 44.16
N GLN A 3 12.92 -11.53 43.23
CA GLN A 3 14.33 -11.16 43.17
C GLN A 3 14.68 -10.38 44.46
N LYS A 4 15.33 -11.04 45.42
CA LYS A 4 15.53 -10.50 46.79
C LYS A 4 16.61 -9.41 46.89
N SER A 5 17.35 -9.10 45.83
CA SER A 5 18.44 -8.12 45.84
C SER A 5 18.61 -7.41 44.49
N VAL A 6 18.83 -6.10 44.52
CA VAL A 6 19.19 -5.28 43.36
C VAL A 6 20.49 -5.81 42.73
N PRO A 7 20.50 -6.20 41.44
CA PRO A 7 21.69 -6.70 40.77
C PRO A 7 22.73 -5.58 40.59
N SER A 8 24.02 -5.94 40.60
CA SER A 8 25.13 -5.05 40.26
C SER A 8 25.85 -5.60 39.04
N PHE A 9 25.77 -4.86 37.93
CA PHE A 9 26.35 -5.26 36.65
C PHE A 9 27.75 -4.69 36.45
N LYS A 10 28.69 -5.53 36.03
CA LYS A 10 30.03 -5.17 35.56
C LYS A 10 30.09 -5.32 34.05
N LYS A 11 31.02 -4.61 33.40
CA LYS A 11 31.23 -4.72 31.94
C LYS A 11 31.48 -6.15 31.43
N THR A 12 32.04 -7.04 32.27
CA THR A 12 32.27 -8.46 31.89
C THR A 12 30.98 -9.26 31.81
N ASP A 13 29.94 -8.83 32.52
CA ASP A 13 28.64 -9.50 32.56
C ASP A 13 27.88 -9.32 31.24
N LEU A 14 28.27 -8.31 30.44
CA LEU A 14 27.77 -8.09 29.08
C LEU A 14 28.41 -9.03 28.05
N ALA A 15 29.42 -9.86 28.39
CA ALA A 15 29.96 -10.85 27.46
C ALA A 15 29.18 -12.18 27.53
N SER A 16 28.97 -12.69 28.74
CA SER A 16 28.21 -13.91 29.04
C SER A 16 28.08 -14.06 30.56
N GLY A 17 27.25 -14.97 31.04
CA GLY A 17 27.17 -15.43 32.44
C GLY A 17 26.02 -14.82 33.24
N LYS A 18 25.35 -13.80 32.69
CA LYS A 18 24.34 -12.97 33.37
C LYS A 18 23.12 -12.64 32.50
N LEU A 19 22.88 -13.42 31.45
CA LEU A 19 21.80 -13.16 30.49
C LEU A 19 20.42 -13.03 31.16
N ALA A 20 20.07 -13.94 32.08
CA ALA A 20 18.78 -13.91 32.77
C ALA A 20 18.63 -12.67 33.67
N GLU A 21 19.68 -12.26 34.36
CA GLU A 21 19.68 -11.03 35.17
C GLU A 21 19.54 -9.77 34.30
N ILE A 22 20.18 -9.73 33.13
CA ILE A 22 20.12 -8.59 32.20
C ILE A 22 18.74 -8.49 31.55
N MET A 23 18.15 -9.61 31.13
CA MET A 23 16.76 -9.64 30.61
C MET A 23 15.77 -9.12 31.64
N ALA A 24 15.86 -9.59 32.89
CA ALA A 24 14.97 -9.14 33.96
C ALA A 24 15.15 -7.66 34.33
N ASP A 25 16.34 -7.08 34.15
CA ASP A 25 16.61 -5.66 34.42
C ASP A 25 16.14 -4.75 33.28
N ARG A 26 16.37 -5.15 32.02
CA ARG A 26 16.17 -4.30 30.84
C ARG A 26 14.81 -4.43 30.18
N MET A 27 14.25 -5.65 30.11
CA MET A 27 12.97 -5.90 29.44
C MET A 27 11.76 -5.77 30.36
N LEU A 28 11.92 -5.88 31.68
CA LEU A 28 10.82 -5.99 32.63
C LEU A 28 10.71 -4.77 33.55
N SER A 29 9.69 -3.95 33.30
CA SER A 29 9.40 -2.70 34.00
C SER A 29 8.47 -2.86 35.22
N LYS A 30 7.80 -4.01 35.40
CA LYS A 30 6.91 -4.30 36.55
C LYS A 30 7.41 -5.47 37.40
N GLN A 31 7.18 -5.42 38.71
CA GLN A 31 7.60 -6.50 39.63
C GLN A 31 6.88 -7.82 39.33
N SER A 32 5.60 -7.76 38.96
CA SER A 32 4.77 -8.92 38.59
C SER A 32 5.38 -9.71 37.42
N TYR A 33 5.88 -9.03 36.40
CA TYR A 33 6.55 -9.66 35.26
C TYR A 33 7.90 -10.28 35.67
N ARG A 34 8.69 -9.58 36.49
CA ARG A 34 9.96 -10.12 37.02
C ARG A 34 9.73 -11.40 37.84
N ASP A 35 8.70 -11.43 38.67
CA ASP A 35 8.36 -12.59 39.49
C ASP A 35 7.93 -13.79 38.65
N THR A 36 7.18 -13.54 37.57
CA THR A 36 6.77 -14.56 36.59
C THR A 36 7.98 -15.14 35.87
N PHE A 37 8.86 -14.27 35.35
CA PHE A 37 10.10 -14.65 34.69
C PHE A 37 10.99 -15.53 35.59
N TRP A 38 11.29 -15.08 36.82
CA TRP A 38 12.15 -15.83 37.74
C TRP A 38 11.53 -17.15 38.21
N LYS A 39 10.20 -17.20 38.37
CA LYS A 39 9.49 -18.45 38.68
C LYS A 39 9.65 -19.47 37.55
N ALA A 40 9.53 -19.04 36.29
CA ALA A 40 9.73 -19.89 35.13
C ALA A 40 11.20 -20.35 35.00
N PHE A 41 12.16 -19.43 35.15
CA PHE A 41 13.60 -19.73 35.05
C PHE A 41 14.12 -20.72 36.11
N ALA A 42 13.53 -20.72 37.31
CA ALA A 42 13.88 -21.64 38.38
C ALA A 42 13.43 -23.10 38.10
N SER A 43 12.51 -23.30 37.17
CA SER A 43 12.02 -24.63 36.79
C SER A 43 13.13 -25.45 36.10
N LYS A 44 13.41 -26.66 36.62
CA LYS A 44 14.38 -27.59 36.00
C LYS A 44 13.78 -28.41 34.86
N LYS A 45 12.45 -28.48 34.72
CA LYS A 45 11.77 -29.38 33.77
C LYS A 45 12.01 -29.01 32.29
N LYS A 46 12.49 -27.80 32.01
CA LYS A 46 12.60 -27.25 30.65
C LYS A 46 14.02 -26.72 30.31
N LYS A 47 15.07 -27.05 31.06
CA LYS A 47 16.45 -26.60 30.75
C LYS A 47 17.13 -27.48 29.71
N ALA A 48 18.05 -26.90 28.93
CA ALA A 48 18.84 -27.64 27.95
C ALA A 48 19.68 -28.74 28.63
N PRO A 49 19.88 -29.89 27.99
CA PRO A 49 20.72 -30.95 28.55
C PRO A 49 22.18 -30.48 28.65
N ALA A 50 22.88 -30.91 29.71
CA ALA A 50 24.25 -30.48 29.99
C ALA A 50 25.27 -30.82 28.89
N ASN A 51 24.95 -31.74 27.98
CA ASN A 51 25.79 -32.16 26.87
C ASN A 51 25.42 -31.53 25.51
N PHE A 52 24.53 -30.53 25.47
CA PHE A 52 24.10 -29.84 24.25
C PHE A 52 25.29 -29.37 23.39
N LEU A 53 26.22 -28.62 23.99
CA LEU A 53 27.41 -28.09 23.29
C LEU A 53 28.33 -29.21 22.77
N ASP A 54 28.50 -30.29 23.55
CA ASP A 54 29.32 -31.44 23.14
C ASP A 54 28.71 -32.21 21.96
N GLN A 55 27.38 -32.29 21.91
CA GLN A 55 26.66 -32.91 20.79
C GLN A 55 26.79 -32.07 19.52
N PHE A 56 26.67 -30.75 19.65
CA PHE A 56 26.88 -29.81 18.55
C PHE A 56 28.31 -29.92 18.00
N GLU A 57 29.31 -29.91 18.87
CA GLU A 57 30.72 -30.03 18.48
C GLU A 57 31.02 -31.34 17.76
N LYS A 58 30.43 -32.46 18.19
CA LYS A 58 30.56 -33.75 17.48
C LYS A 58 29.93 -33.73 16.10
N LEU A 59 28.89 -32.93 15.88
CA LEU A 59 28.16 -32.89 14.62
C LEU A 59 28.78 -31.91 13.62
N TYR A 60 29.08 -30.69 14.06
CA TYR A 60 29.57 -29.60 13.20
C TYR A 60 31.09 -29.43 13.24
N GLY A 61 31.78 -30.01 14.23
CA GLY A 61 33.23 -29.96 14.35
C GLY A 61 33.78 -28.74 15.09
N PHE A 62 32.90 -27.88 15.60
CA PHE A 62 33.25 -26.72 16.42
C PHE A 62 32.23 -26.54 17.56
N ARG A 63 32.68 -25.96 18.66
CA ARG A 63 31.86 -25.76 19.87
C ARG A 63 31.21 -24.37 19.86
N PRO A 64 29.87 -24.24 20.02
CA PRO A 64 29.22 -22.95 20.16
C PRO A 64 29.63 -22.20 21.44
N PRO A 65 29.47 -20.87 21.48
CA PRO A 65 29.71 -20.07 22.67
C PRO A 65 28.86 -20.52 23.88
N GLU A 66 29.38 -20.38 25.09
CA GLU A 66 28.67 -20.71 26.34
C GLU A 66 27.36 -19.92 26.50
N GLU A 67 27.29 -18.69 26.01
CA GLU A 67 26.09 -17.85 26.08
C GLU A 67 24.89 -18.46 25.31
N ILE A 68 25.13 -19.30 24.30
CA ILE A 68 24.05 -20.04 23.60
C ILE A 68 23.34 -21.01 24.55
N LEU A 69 24.10 -21.62 25.47
CA LEU A 69 23.53 -22.47 26.51
C LEU A 69 22.78 -21.64 27.57
N GLU A 70 23.21 -20.40 27.83
CA GLU A 70 22.45 -19.49 28.69
C GLU A 70 21.10 -19.13 28.08
N TRP A 71 21.08 -18.80 26.78
CA TRP A 71 19.84 -18.57 26.04
C TRP A 71 18.89 -19.78 26.12
N GLU A 72 19.38 -20.98 25.82
CA GLU A 72 18.58 -22.20 25.89
C GLU A 72 18.00 -22.47 27.29
N ASN A 73 18.66 -21.97 28.34
CA ASN A 73 18.19 -22.10 29.71
C ASN A 73 17.23 -20.99 30.15
N VAL A 74 17.20 -19.84 29.46
CA VAL A 74 16.35 -18.69 29.79
C VAL A 74 15.15 -18.52 28.86
N ARG A 75 15.18 -19.06 27.62
CA ARG A 75 14.13 -18.86 26.61
C ARG A 75 12.72 -19.20 27.10
N PHE A 76 12.55 -20.25 27.90
CA PHE A 76 11.25 -20.60 28.48
C PHE A 76 10.75 -19.60 29.53
N ALA A 77 11.65 -18.85 30.17
CA ALA A 77 11.27 -17.75 31.04
C ALA A 77 10.84 -16.53 30.20
N TYR A 78 11.52 -16.29 29.07
CA TYR A 78 11.12 -15.26 28.09
C TYR A 78 9.75 -15.55 27.45
N GLU A 79 9.46 -16.80 27.07
CA GLU A 79 8.13 -17.20 26.54
C GLU A 79 6.95 -16.82 27.46
N GLN A 80 7.18 -16.75 28.78
CA GLN A 80 6.14 -16.42 29.75
C GLN A 80 5.90 -14.92 29.90
N ILE A 81 6.77 -14.09 29.35
CA ILE A 81 6.72 -12.63 29.48
C ILE A 81 6.66 -11.90 28.14
N MET A 82 6.89 -12.58 27.01
CA MET A 82 7.11 -11.93 25.71
C MET A 82 6.01 -10.94 25.32
N TYR A 83 4.73 -11.26 25.56
CA TYR A 83 3.59 -10.37 25.29
C TYR A 83 3.51 -9.12 26.20
N ASN A 84 4.37 -9.02 27.21
CA ASN A 84 4.39 -7.92 28.18
C ASN A 84 5.68 -7.09 28.09
N VAL A 85 6.51 -7.34 27.08
CA VAL A 85 7.74 -6.60 26.82
C VAL A 85 7.46 -5.63 25.66
N ASN A 86 8.00 -4.41 25.70
CA ASN A 86 7.86 -3.48 24.58
C ASN A 86 8.64 -4.05 23.37
N ASP A 87 7.92 -4.27 22.28
CA ASP A 87 8.38 -5.06 21.13
C ASP A 87 9.32 -4.27 20.22
N ILE A 88 10.62 -4.33 20.52
CA ILE A 88 11.69 -3.85 19.62
C ILE A 88 12.22 -5.01 18.76
N TRP A 89 12.44 -6.17 19.38
CA TRP A 89 12.79 -7.43 18.68
C TRP A 89 12.10 -8.61 19.36
N ASN A 90 11.40 -9.42 18.57
CA ASN A 90 10.68 -10.61 19.01
C ASN A 90 11.52 -11.87 18.78
N MET A 91 11.93 -12.54 19.86
CA MET A 91 12.83 -13.70 19.80
C MET A 91 12.05 -15.01 19.60
N ILE A 92 11.15 -15.00 18.61
CA ILE A 92 10.15 -16.03 18.33
C ILE A 92 10.58 -16.90 17.15
N ASP A 93 10.35 -18.22 17.25
CA ASP A 93 10.67 -19.21 16.23
C ASP A 93 9.55 -19.32 15.20
N HIS A 94 9.63 -18.49 14.15
CA HIS A 94 8.66 -18.48 13.05
C HIS A 94 8.75 -19.72 12.12
N GLU A 95 9.69 -20.64 12.37
CA GLU A 95 9.87 -21.88 11.58
C GLU A 95 8.98 -23.04 12.02
N GLY A 96 8.36 -22.95 13.20
CA GLY A 96 7.61 -24.03 13.82
C GLY A 96 6.13 -24.09 13.39
N GLY A 97 5.83 -24.16 12.09
CA GLY A 97 4.49 -24.59 11.67
C GLY A 97 4.10 -25.89 12.39
N PRO A 98 2.80 -26.12 12.70
CA PRO A 98 2.33 -26.99 13.78
C PRO A 98 2.95 -28.40 13.70
N GLN A 99 4.01 -28.59 14.49
CA GLN A 99 4.70 -29.86 14.65
C GLN A 99 5.06 -30.06 16.13
N ILE A 100 4.04 -30.18 16.97
CA ILE A 100 4.06 -31.13 18.08
C ILE A 100 2.80 -31.97 17.95
N ASP A 101 2.99 -33.29 17.88
CA ASP A 101 1.92 -34.27 17.93
C ASP A 101 1.00 -34.02 19.14
N GLU A 102 -0.30 -34.08 18.88
CA GLU A 102 -1.39 -34.16 19.84
C GLU A 102 -1.08 -35.13 20.99
N GLU A 103 -0.63 -34.65 22.15
CA GLU A 103 -0.70 -35.41 23.41
C GLU A 103 -0.47 -34.56 24.68
N SER A 104 -0.71 -33.25 24.63
CA SER A 104 -0.85 -32.43 25.84
C SER A 104 -2.22 -31.76 25.85
N GLU A 105 -3.20 -32.47 26.43
CA GLU A 105 -4.50 -31.93 26.84
C GLU A 105 -4.33 -30.95 28.01
N GLU A 106 -3.68 -29.80 27.78
CA GLU A 106 -3.81 -28.63 28.66
C GLU A 106 -4.27 -27.44 27.81
N GLU A 107 -5.40 -26.88 28.21
CA GLU A 107 -6.21 -25.86 27.55
C GLU A 107 -5.45 -24.53 27.28
N ASP A 108 -5.83 -23.86 26.18
CA ASP A 108 -5.59 -22.44 25.84
C ASP A 108 -4.14 -21.91 25.80
N PHE A 109 -3.27 -22.47 24.93
CA PHE A 109 -2.06 -21.78 24.50
C PHE A 109 -1.91 -21.84 22.98
N ASP A 110 -1.88 -20.67 22.34
CA ASP A 110 -1.73 -20.53 20.90
C ASP A 110 -0.38 -21.12 20.46
N SER A 111 -0.39 -22.06 19.51
CA SER A 111 0.80 -22.86 19.16
C SER A 111 1.86 -22.06 18.39
N ASP A 112 1.51 -20.85 17.96
CA ASP A 112 2.18 -20.12 16.90
C ASP A 112 3.33 -19.23 17.41
N TYR A 113 3.50 -19.10 18.73
CA TYR A 113 4.52 -18.22 19.32
C TYR A 113 5.38 -18.96 20.37
N ARG A 114 6.57 -19.43 19.96
CA ARG A 114 7.57 -20.06 20.84
C ARG A 114 8.90 -19.35 20.75
N ALA A 115 9.71 -19.34 21.81
CA ALA A 115 11.01 -18.71 21.75
C ALA A 115 12.02 -19.57 20.96
N VAL A 116 12.90 -18.90 20.20
CA VAL A 116 13.91 -19.55 19.35
C VAL A 116 14.73 -20.59 20.14
N SER A 117 14.90 -21.78 19.55
CA SER A 117 15.78 -22.81 20.08
C SER A 117 16.83 -23.26 19.06
N PHE A 118 18.10 -23.17 19.44
CA PHE A 118 19.25 -23.72 18.72
C PHE A 118 19.38 -25.24 18.89
N GLN A 119 18.60 -25.87 19.77
CA GLN A 119 18.46 -27.33 19.78
C GLN A 119 17.93 -27.88 18.45
N LYS A 120 17.29 -27.04 17.61
CA LYS A 120 16.91 -27.42 16.24
C LYS A 120 18.10 -27.84 15.39
N PHE A 121 19.32 -27.35 15.62
CA PHE A 121 20.51 -27.82 14.89
C PHE A 121 20.94 -29.26 15.24
N LEU A 122 20.34 -29.88 16.25
CA LEU A 122 20.60 -31.26 16.68
C LEU A 122 19.47 -32.25 16.29
N LEU A 123 18.48 -31.83 15.48
CA LEU A 123 17.20 -32.50 15.16
C LEU A 123 17.05 -33.98 15.59
N LYS A 124 16.04 -34.24 16.42
CA LYS A 124 15.68 -35.57 16.98
C LYS A 124 15.10 -36.60 15.99
N LYS A 125 14.71 -36.25 14.76
CA LYS A 125 14.00 -37.19 13.85
C LYS A 125 14.90 -38.07 12.95
N SER A 126 16.17 -37.74 12.71
CA SER A 126 17.09 -38.70 12.08
C SER A 126 18.54 -38.55 12.56
N GLN A 127 19.15 -39.66 12.94
CA GLN A 127 20.61 -39.75 13.17
C GLN A 127 21.39 -39.80 11.85
N ASN A 128 20.75 -39.47 10.72
CA ASN A 128 21.28 -39.61 9.38
C ASN A 128 21.95 -38.31 8.92
N VAL A 129 23.27 -38.36 8.73
CA VAL A 129 24.08 -37.22 8.28
C VAL A 129 23.64 -36.71 6.90
N ASP A 130 23.23 -37.61 6.00
CA ASP A 130 22.86 -37.23 4.63
C ASP A 130 21.57 -36.36 4.62
N GLU A 131 20.61 -36.62 5.51
CA GLU A 131 19.39 -35.80 5.67
C GLU A 131 19.69 -34.43 6.27
N GLN A 132 20.57 -34.37 7.28
CA GLN A 132 20.99 -33.10 7.88
C GLN A 132 21.74 -32.22 6.87
N VAL A 133 22.63 -32.81 6.07
CA VAL A 133 23.31 -32.12 4.96
C VAL A 133 22.28 -31.58 3.96
N ASN A 134 21.27 -32.37 3.60
CA ASN A 134 20.23 -31.91 2.67
C ASN A 134 19.39 -30.76 3.23
N SER A 135 19.07 -30.78 4.53
CA SER A 135 18.34 -29.70 5.20
C SER A 135 19.14 -28.40 5.22
N ILE A 136 20.45 -28.49 5.48
CA ILE A 136 21.36 -27.34 5.53
C ILE A 136 21.53 -26.74 4.13
N LEU A 137 21.76 -27.56 3.11
CA LEU A 137 21.94 -27.09 1.73
C LEU A 137 20.62 -26.66 1.06
N GLY A 138 19.49 -27.16 1.56
CA GLY A 138 18.15 -26.95 1.00
C GLY A 138 17.34 -25.84 1.64
N SER A 139 17.95 -24.98 2.47
CA SER A 139 17.28 -23.82 3.07
C SER A 139 18.22 -22.61 3.12
N TYR A 140 17.65 -21.41 3.01
CA TYR A 140 18.40 -20.15 3.12
C TYR A 140 19.08 -20.05 4.49
N ARG A 141 18.34 -20.34 5.58
CA ARG A 141 18.89 -20.28 6.94
C ARG A 141 19.97 -21.33 7.18
N GLY A 142 19.80 -22.53 6.60
CA GLY A 142 20.81 -23.58 6.61
C GLY A 142 22.10 -23.17 5.90
N LEU A 143 22.00 -22.60 4.69
CA LEU A 143 23.15 -22.05 3.98
C LEU A 143 23.77 -20.87 4.74
N MET A 144 22.94 -20.03 5.34
CA MET A 144 23.40 -18.89 6.12
C MET A 144 24.30 -19.37 7.26
N PHE A 145 23.79 -20.30 8.07
CA PHE A 145 24.55 -20.95 9.13
C PHE A 145 25.80 -21.70 8.61
N LEU A 146 25.69 -22.42 7.50
CA LEU A 146 26.83 -23.16 6.94
C LEU A 146 27.97 -22.24 6.52
N LEU A 147 27.65 -21.09 5.92
CA LEU A 147 28.61 -20.20 5.28
C LEU A 147 29.17 -19.14 6.22
N THR A 148 28.44 -18.78 7.29
CA THR A 148 28.83 -17.70 8.22
C THR A 148 28.79 -18.11 9.69
N GLY A 149 28.14 -19.22 10.02
CA GLY A 149 27.95 -19.67 11.40
C GLY A 149 26.88 -18.92 12.17
N VAL A 150 26.11 -18.00 11.54
CA VAL A 150 24.99 -17.34 12.21
C VAL A 150 23.69 -18.12 12.07
N ALA A 151 22.83 -18.05 13.09
CA ALA A 151 21.52 -18.67 13.12
C ALA A 151 20.47 -17.63 13.51
N ASP A 152 19.29 -17.74 12.90
CA ASP A 152 18.15 -16.87 13.20
C ASP A 152 17.82 -16.88 14.69
N PHE A 153 17.59 -15.69 15.25
CA PHE A 153 17.45 -15.44 16.68
C PHE A 153 16.18 -14.66 17.03
N GLY A 154 15.68 -13.80 16.13
CA GLY A 154 14.45 -13.03 16.32
C GLY A 154 14.17 -12.08 15.15
N SER A 155 13.03 -11.37 15.20
CA SER A 155 12.62 -10.40 14.17
C SER A 155 11.94 -9.18 14.76
N ASP A 156 11.97 -8.05 14.06
CA ASP A 156 11.16 -6.88 14.42
C ASP A 156 9.82 -6.87 13.66
N GLY A 157 8.96 -5.89 13.95
CA GLY A 157 7.66 -5.71 13.26
C GLY A 157 7.78 -5.21 11.82
N GLY A 158 8.96 -4.73 11.41
CA GLY A 158 9.26 -4.26 10.06
C GLY A 158 9.66 -5.39 9.10
N GLY A 159 9.93 -6.59 9.62
CA GLY A 159 10.36 -7.75 8.85
C GLY A 159 11.87 -8.01 8.87
N ASP A 160 12.65 -7.14 9.52
CA ASP A 160 14.07 -7.37 9.75
C ASP A 160 14.29 -8.47 10.79
N SER A 161 15.42 -9.16 10.70
CA SER A 161 15.75 -10.25 11.63
C SER A 161 17.08 -10.02 12.32
N CYS A 162 17.27 -10.64 13.48
CA CYS A 162 18.54 -10.68 14.17
C CYS A 162 19.07 -12.12 14.23
N TRP A 163 20.37 -12.27 14.09
CA TRP A 163 21.03 -13.56 13.89
C TRP A 163 22.20 -13.69 14.85
N VAL A 164 22.28 -14.80 15.59
CA VAL A 164 23.35 -15.05 16.55
C VAL A 164 24.46 -15.90 15.94
N ASN A 165 25.71 -15.52 16.21
CA ASN A 165 26.90 -16.25 15.84
C ASN A 165 27.11 -17.48 16.74
N LEU A 166 27.13 -18.67 16.14
CA LEU A 166 27.38 -19.95 16.80
C LEU A 166 28.85 -20.40 16.66
N LEU A 167 29.72 -19.63 16.00
CA LEU A 167 31.15 -19.98 15.90
C LEU A 167 31.86 -19.80 17.26
N PRO A 168 32.97 -20.52 17.50
CA PRO A 168 33.70 -20.43 18.76
C PRO A 168 34.20 -19.00 19.03
N HIS A 169 33.91 -18.51 20.23
CA HIS A 169 34.31 -17.18 20.69
C HIS A 169 35.18 -17.27 21.94
N ALA A 170 36.28 -16.51 22.01
CA ALA A 170 37.26 -16.61 23.11
C ALA A 170 36.68 -16.22 24.49
N GLU A 171 35.63 -15.41 24.50
CA GLU A 171 34.92 -14.97 25.72
C GLU A 171 33.62 -15.75 25.97
N GLY A 172 33.31 -16.74 25.13
CA GLY A 172 32.06 -17.50 25.26
C GLY A 172 30.78 -16.74 24.90
N SER A 173 30.89 -15.59 24.23
CA SER A 173 29.75 -14.76 23.81
C SER A 173 29.22 -15.14 22.43
N GLY A 174 27.90 -15.03 22.26
CA GLY A 174 27.19 -15.20 20.99
C GLY A 174 26.91 -13.85 20.36
N GLU A 175 27.73 -13.42 19.41
CA GLU A 175 27.56 -12.13 18.73
C GLU A 175 26.22 -12.07 17.98
N VAL A 176 25.47 -10.97 18.09
CA VAL A 176 24.18 -10.79 17.40
C VAL A 176 24.34 -9.78 16.28
N HIS A 177 23.92 -10.15 15.08
CA HIS A 177 23.90 -9.31 13.89
C HIS A 177 22.46 -8.93 13.56
N ARG A 178 22.25 -7.70 13.07
CA ARG A 178 20.99 -7.33 12.41
C ARG A 178 21.05 -7.76 10.94
N TYR A 179 19.92 -8.19 10.40
CA TYR A 179 19.76 -8.59 9.01
C TYR A 179 18.59 -7.81 8.43
N ASN A 180 18.90 -6.94 7.48
CA ASN A 180 17.91 -6.19 6.74
C ASN A 180 17.32 -7.08 5.64
N HIS A 181 16.03 -7.33 5.73
CA HIS A 181 15.36 -8.26 4.82
C HIS A 181 15.11 -7.67 3.43
N GLU A 182 15.04 -6.34 3.31
CA GLU A 182 14.81 -5.65 2.03
C GLU A 182 16.05 -5.72 1.12
N VAL A 183 17.23 -5.47 1.68
CA VAL A 183 18.50 -5.53 0.92
C VAL A 183 19.22 -6.88 1.04
N GLY A 184 18.75 -7.71 1.95
CA GLY A 184 19.32 -9.02 2.25
C GLY A 184 20.78 -8.94 2.67
N GLU A 185 21.08 -8.07 3.64
CA GLU A 185 22.43 -7.80 4.16
C GLU A 185 22.49 -7.85 5.69
N LEU A 186 23.64 -8.22 6.24
CA LEU A 186 23.91 -8.00 7.67
C LEU A 186 24.32 -6.55 7.89
N GLU A 187 23.55 -5.81 8.69
CA GLU A 187 23.77 -4.39 8.92
C GLU A 187 24.70 -4.10 10.10
N GLY A 188 25.57 -3.10 9.93
CA GLY A 188 26.36 -2.49 10.98
C GLY A 188 27.42 -3.40 11.61
N GLU A 189 28.04 -2.90 12.68
CA GLU A 189 28.89 -3.73 13.55
C GLU A 189 28.01 -4.65 14.41
N PRO A 190 28.44 -5.89 14.70
CA PRO A 190 27.66 -6.79 15.53
C PRO A 190 27.54 -6.28 16.96
N PHE A 191 26.44 -6.66 17.61
CA PHE A 191 26.42 -6.68 19.07
C PHE A 191 27.32 -7.83 19.53
N PHE A 192 28.32 -7.55 20.36
CA PHE A 192 29.36 -8.52 20.70
C PHE A 192 28.91 -9.73 21.57
N SER A 193 27.63 -9.79 21.96
CA SER A 193 26.99 -10.86 22.72
C SER A 193 25.46 -10.72 22.69
N ILE A 194 24.72 -11.76 23.11
CA ILE A 194 23.26 -11.69 23.31
C ILE A 194 22.95 -10.72 24.47
N SER A 195 23.72 -10.78 25.54
CA SER A 195 23.55 -9.92 26.72
C SER A 195 23.70 -8.44 26.36
N HIS A 196 24.66 -8.11 25.50
CA HIS A 196 24.86 -6.77 24.97
C HIS A 196 23.73 -6.34 24.05
N PHE A 197 23.29 -7.23 23.14
CA PHE A 197 22.13 -6.97 22.28
C PHE A 197 20.88 -6.58 23.09
N ILE A 198 20.55 -7.36 24.12
CA ILE A 198 19.39 -7.08 24.98
C ILE A 198 19.58 -5.77 25.75
N ALA A 199 20.77 -5.57 26.31
CA ALA A 199 21.04 -4.37 27.09
C ALA A 199 20.98 -3.08 26.26
N SER A 200 21.40 -3.13 24.99
CA SER A 200 21.46 -1.97 24.12
C SER A 200 20.13 -1.67 23.42
N ASN A 201 19.26 -2.65 23.22
CA ASN A 201 17.98 -2.44 22.52
C ASN A 201 16.83 -2.11 23.48
N TRP A 202 16.78 -2.67 24.69
CA TRP A 202 15.72 -2.34 25.66
C TRP A 202 16.23 -1.36 26.70
N SER A 203 15.52 -0.24 26.89
CA SER A 203 15.65 0.65 28.05
C SER A 203 14.33 0.69 28.81
N SER A 204 14.38 0.69 30.14
CA SER A 204 13.19 0.95 30.97
C SER A 204 12.88 2.45 31.10
N GLU A 205 13.60 3.30 30.37
CA GLU A 205 13.30 4.70 30.10
C GLU A 205 12.66 4.75 28.69
N GLU A 206 11.39 5.17 28.56
CA GLU A 206 10.82 5.48 27.25
C GLU A 206 10.98 6.99 27.00
N GLU A 207 11.40 7.32 25.78
CA GLU A 207 11.15 8.63 25.19
C GLU A 207 9.65 8.73 24.89
N ASP A 208 9.03 9.86 25.25
CA ASP A 208 7.62 10.20 25.00
C ASP A 208 7.31 10.01 23.50
N PHE A 209 6.76 8.86 23.10
CA PHE A 209 6.08 8.73 21.83
C PHE A 209 4.70 9.34 22.00
N ASP A 210 4.45 10.41 21.24
CA ASP A 210 3.16 11.10 21.18
C ASP A 210 2.02 10.09 20.95
N ASP A 211 1.04 10.14 21.85
CA ASP A 211 -0.22 9.39 21.84
C ASP A 211 -0.84 9.34 20.44
N TYR A 212 -0.72 8.19 19.77
CA TYR A 212 -1.71 7.77 18.80
C TYR A 212 -2.82 7.07 19.57
N ASP A 213 -4.02 7.66 19.46
CA ASP A 213 -5.27 7.17 20.02
C ASP A 213 -5.48 5.67 19.76
N GLU A 214 -5.36 4.85 20.80
CA GLU A 214 -6.00 3.53 20.85
C GLU A 214 -7.15 3.56 21.86
N GLU A 215 -8.30 3.14 21.36
CA GLU A 215 -9.60 3.13 22.03
C GLU A 215 -9.59 2.27 23.30
N ASP A 216 -10.29 2.76 24.33
CA ASP A 216 -10.49 2.13 25.63
C ASP A 216 -10.94 0.66 25.57
N GLU A 217 -10.10 -0.25 26.08
CA GLU A 217 -10.60 -1.43 26.80
C GLU A 217 -10.53 -1.18 28.31
N ASN A 218 -11.70 -1.19 28.95
CA ASN A 218 -11.86 -1.08 30.39
C ASN A 218 -11.21 -2.27 31.12
N GLU A 219 -10.05 -2.09 31.73
CA GLU A 219 -9.60 -2.91 32.86
C GLU A 219 -9.33 -2.05 34.10
N GLU A 220 -10.18 -2.22 35.13
CA GLU A 220 -9.94 -1.73 36.48
C GLU A 220 -8.71 -2.45 37.09
N GLY A 221 -7.51 -1.95 36.80
CA GLY A 221 -6.25 -2.43 37.38
C GLY A 221 -5.53 -1.32 38.17
N VAL A 222 -5.15 -1.61 39.41
CA VAL A 222 -4.26 -0.73 40.21
C VAL A 222 -2.93 -0.59 39.47
N SER A 223 -2.53 0.64 39.11
CA SER A 223 -1.25 0.87 38.43
C SER A 223 -0.07 0.42 39.31
N GLU A 224 0.62 -0.66 38.94
CA GLU A 224 1.87 -1.07 39.60
C GLU A 224 2.98 -0.03 39.34
N GLU A 225 3.83 0.24 40.35
CA GLU A 225 5.00 1.12 40.21
C GLU A 225 6.03 0.54 39.22
N ARG A 226 6.51 1.38 38.30
CA ARG A 226 7.56 1.07 37.32
C ARG A 226 8.91 0.91 38.03
N ILE A 227 9.69 -0.10 37.65
CA ILE A 227 11.05 -0.34 38.15
C ILE A 227 12.06 0.08 37.10
N GLU A 228 12.93 1.02 37.45
CA GLU A 228 14.04 1.47 36.60
C GLU A 228 15.17 0.43 36.49
N SER A 229 15.90 0.50 35.38
CA SER A 229 17.06 -0.34 35.06
C SER A 229 18.26 0.10 35.90
N VAL A 230 19.03 -0.85 36.41
CA VAL A 230 20.22 -0.56 37.23
C VAL A 230 21.51 -0.59 36.40
N LEU A 231 21.46 -1.18 35.19
CA LEU A 231 22.54 -1.09 34.23
C LEU A 231 22.61 0.32 33.62
N GLY A 232 23.67 1.07 33.93
CA GLY A 232 23.88 2.42 33.38
C GLY A 232 24.68 2.44 32.07
N ASP A 233 24.36 3.38 31.18
CA ASP A 233 24.97 3.57 29.84
C ASP A 233 26.49 3.62 29.81
N LYS A 234 27.11 4.11 30.88
CA LYS A 234 28.57 4.16 30.99
C LYS A 234 29.20 2.77 30.95
N VAL A 235 28.53 1.77 31.51
CA VAL A 235 29.01 0.37 31.50
C VAL A 235 28.91 -0.21 30.09
N LEU A 236 27.82 0.09 29.37
CA LEU A 236 27.61 -0.31 27.97
C LEU A 236 28.70 0.25 27.06
N LYS A 237 28.90 1.57 27.05
CA LYS A 237 29.92 2.24 26.21
C LYS A 237 31.34 1.76 26.49
N GLN A 238 31.65 1.45 27.76
CA GLN A 238 32.96 0.90 28.13
C GLN A 238 33.17 -0.52 27.60
N TYR A 239 32.12 -1.36 27.61
CA TYR A 239 32.17 -2.70 27.04
C TYR A 239 32.34 -2.65 25.51
N GLU A 240 31.50 -1.87 24.81
CA GLU A 240 31.57 -1.68 23.35
C GLU A 240 32.99 -1.29 22.88
N THR A 241 33.59 -0.30 23.54
CA THR A 241 34.94 0.18 23.20
C THR A 241 36.01 -0.90 23.34
N GLU A 242 35.90 -1.80 24.32
CA GLU A 242 36.86 -2.88 24.54
C GLU A 242 36.59 -4.09 23.62
N ALA A 243 35.32 -4.40 23.38
CA ALA A 243 34.90 -5.49 22.52
C ALA A 243 35.25 -5.21 21.05
N GLN A 244 35.03 -3.98 20.56
CA GLN A 244 35.40 -3.58 19.20
C GLN A 244 36.90 -3.76 18.93
N LYS A 245 37.77 -3.31 19.86
CA LYS A 245 39.23 -3.48 19.73
C LYS A 245 39.66 -4.94 19.65
N LYS A 246 38.89 -5.85 20.25
CA LYS A 246 39.13 -7.30 20.16
C LYS A 246 38.57 -7.86 18.85
N TYR A 247 37.39 -7.41 18.43
CA TYR A 247 36.76 -7.80 17.18
C TYR A 247 37.65 -7.45 15.97
N ASP A 248 38.15 -6.22 15.88
CA ASP A 248 39.01 -5.74 14.78
C ASP A 248 40.23 -6.64 14.52
N LYS A 249 40.81 -7.22 15.58
CA LYS A 249 42.02 -8.05 15.50
C LYS A 249 41.76 -9.50 15.08
N ARG A 250 40.50 -9.92 14.96
CA ARG A 250 40.18 -11.30 14.59
C ARG A 250 40.46 -11.58 13.12
N PRO A 251 40.87 -12.80 12.76
CA PRO A 251 40.91 -13.22 11.37
C PRO A 251 39.53 -13.15 10.73
N PHE A 252 39.48 -12.82 9.44
CA PHE A 252 38.22 -12.71 8.67
C PHE A 252 37.38 -14.00 8.73
N TYR A 253 38.02 -15.17 8.70
CA TYR A 253 37.35 -16.48 8.71
C TYR A 253 36.76 -16.89 10.07
N THR A 254 36.85 -16.01 11.07
CA THR A 254 36.18 -16.14 12.38
C THR A 254 35.13 -15.05 12.60
N LYS A 255 34.96 -14.12 11.64
CA LYS A 255 33.96 -13.05 11.69
C LYS A 255 32.82 -13.40 10.76
N SER A 256 31.60 -13.48 11.29
CA SER A 256 30.43 -13.85 10.51
C SER A 256 30.08 -12.81 9.44
N LEU A 257 30.33 -11.52 9.69
CA LEU A 257 30.12 -10.44 8.73
C LEU A 257 31.03 -10.57 7.50
N ASP A 258 32.35 -10.71 7.71
CA ASP A 258 33.30 -10.94 6.61
C ASP A 258 32.96 -12.22 5.82
N LEU A 259 32.52 -13.28 6.50
CA LEU A 259 32.06 -14.50 5.83
C LEU A 259 30.76 -14.28 5.04
N PHE A 260 29.83 -13.48 5.56
CA PHE A 260 28.57 -13.12 4.91
C PHE A 260 28.81 -12.35 3.61
N GLU A 261 29.57 -11.26 3.66
CA GLU A 261 29.85 -10.41 2.48
C GLU A 261 30.38 -11.23 1.30
N ARG A 262 31.25 -12.20 1.58
CA ARG A 262 31.87 -13.08 0.59
C ARG A 262 30.94 -14.16 0.04
N SER A 263 29.94 -14.58 0.83
CA SER A 263 29.12 -15.76 0.55
C SER A 263 27.66 -15.43 0.25
N SER A 264 27.24 -14.19 0.42
CA SER A 264 25.88 -13.68 0.22
C SER A 264 25.30 -14.03 -1.15
N TRP A 265 26.13 -14.03 -2.20
CA TRP A 265 25.73 -14.41 -3.57
C TRP A 265 25.30 -15.89 -3.70
N LEU A 266 25.68 -16.77 -2.77
CA LEU A 266 25.31 -18.19 -2.76
C LEU A 266 23.99 -18.49 -2.03
N LEU A 267 23.45 -17.54 -1.26
CA LEU A 267 22.37 -17.83 -0.31
C LEU A 267 21.05 -18.19 -1.02
N GLY A 268 20.78 -17.55 -2.16
CA GLY A 268 19.61 -17.84 -3.00
C GLY A 268 19.64 -19.25 -3.60
N HIS A 269 20.84 -19.83 -3.82
CA HIS A 269 20.98 -21.10 -4.52
C HIS A 269 20.23 -22.23 -3.83
N SER A 270 20.02 -22.20 -2.50
CA SER A 270 19.29 -23.22 -1.73
C SER A 270 17.88 -23.56 -2.25
N TYR A 271 17.15 -22.57 -2.78
CA TYR A 271 15.81 -22.76 -3.34
C TYR A 271 15.80 -22.85 -4.87
N GLY A 272 16.97 -22.78 -5.49
CA GLY A 272 17.12 -22.86 -6.93
C GLY A 272 17.24 -21.51 -7.63
N ASP A 273 17.18 -20.36 -6.96
CA ASP A 273 17.20 -19.06 -7.63
C ASP A 273 18.45 -18.23 -7.27
N PRO A 274 18.84 -17.21 -8.07
CA PRO A 274 19.94 -16.32 -7.70
C PRO A 274 19.61 -15.50 -6.44
N ALA A 275 20.63 -15.07 -5.70
CA ALA A 275 20.47 -14.17 -4.56
C ALA A 275 19.99 -12.76 -4.98
N TYR A 276 19.50 -11.95 -4.04
CA TYR A 276 19.28 -10.52 -4.29
C TYR A 276 20.60 -9.83 -4.70
N ALA A 277 20.54 -8.91 -5.68
CA ALA A 277 21.71 -8.26 -6.28
C ALA A 277 22.82 -9.26 -6.67
N TYR A 278 22.41 -10.41 -7.21
CA TYR A 278 23.25 -11.58 -7.46
C TYR A 278 24.57 -11.28 -8.16
N ALA A 279 24.52 -10.62 -9.31
CA ALA A 279 25.67 -10.35 -10.15
C ALA A 279 26.60 -9.33 -9.49
N GLU A 280 26.06 -8.34 -8.75
CA GLU A 280 26.88 -7.40 -7.96
C GLU A 280 27.63 -8.14 -6.85
N LYS A 281 26.91 -8.93 -6.05
CA LYS A 281 27.49 -9.73 -4.96
C LYS A 281 28.44 -10.80 -5.49
N LEU A 282 28.17 -11.38 -6.67
CA LEU A 282 29.10 -12.29 -7.33
C LEU A 282 30.33 -11.54 -7.85
N ALA A 283 30.21 -10.33 -8.37
CA ALA A 283 31.34 -9.55 -8.85
C ALA A 283 32.30 -9.14 -7.73
N SER A 284 31.80 -8.97 -6.50
CA SER A 284 32.63 -8.75 -5.29
C SER A 284 33.18 -10.05 -4.69
N ALA A 285 32.74 -11.22 -5.16
CA ALA A 285 33.20 -12.49 -4.64
C ALA A 285 34.73 -12.67 -4.80
N PRO A 286 35.40 -13.32 -3.83
CA PRO A 286 36.82 -13.66 -3.86
C PRO A 286 37.32 -14.19 -5.21
N LYS A 287 38.48 -13.69 -5.65
CA LYS A 287 39.12 -14.07 -6.92
C LYS A 287 39.85 -15.40 -6.79
N PHE A 288 40.23 -15.98 -7.93
CA PHE A 288 41.02 -17.22 -7.94
C PHE A 288 42.38 -17.07 -7.24
N LYS A 289 42.95 -15.85 -7.21
CA LYS A 289 44.17 -15.56 -6.45
C LYS A 289 43.93 -15.60 -4.92
N ASP A 290 42.75 -15.21 -4.47
CA ASP A 290 42.41 -15.21 -3.05
C ASP A 290 42.24 -16.66 -2.57
N TRP A 291 41.64 -17.53 -3.39
CA TRP A 291 41.65 -18.98 -3.17
C TRP A 291 43.06 -19.54 -2.87
N GLU A 292 44.03 -19.24 -3.73
CA GLU A 292 45.41 -19.72 -3.56
C GLU A 292 46.06 -19.23 -2.26
N ALA A 293 45.74 -18.00 -1.82
CA ALA A 293 46.23 -17.44 -0.57
C ALA A 293 45.52 -18.03 0.66
N GLU A 294 44.22 -18.32 0.53
CA GLU A 294 43.33 -18.73 1.62
C GLU A 294 43.30 -20.23 1.85
N LYS A 295 43.65 -21.08 0.88
CA LYS A 295 43.53 -22.55 1.00
C LYS A 295 44.20 -23.15 2.24
N LYS A 296 45.27 -22.52 2.74
CA LYS A 296 45.97 -22.88 4.00
C LYS A 296 45.16 -22.62 5.28
N PHE A 297 44.08 -21.84 5.21
CA PHE A 297 43.20 -21.48 6.33
C PHE A 297 41.93 -22.35 6.38
N LEU A 298 41.65 -23.15 5.36
CA LEU A 298 40.48 -24.04 5.33
C LEU A 298 40.48 -25.02 6.51
N GLU A 299 41.66 -25.52 6.92
CA GLU A 299 41.81 -26.41 8.07
C GLU A 299 41.47 -25.74 9.42
N LYS A 300 41.21 -24.42 9.43
CA LYS A 300 40.93 -23.63 10.63
C LYS A 300 39.48 -23.13 10.72
N SER A 301 38.68 -23.27 9.67
CA SER A 301 37.32 -22.72 9.61
C SER A 301 36.40 -23.57 8.72
N HIS A 302 35.42 -24.22 9.33
CA HIS A 302 34.39 -25.00 8.62
C HIS A 302 33.57 -24.14 7.65
N PRO A 303 33.09 -22.93 8.02
CA PRO A 303 32.37 -22.08 7.07
C PRO A 303 33.21 -21.67 5.87
N LEU A 304 34.49 -21.32 6.07
CA LEU A 304 35.39 -20.98 4.97
C LEU A 304 35.59 -22.17 4.01
N ALA A 305 35.74 -23.38 4.54
CA ALA A 305 35.85 -24.59 3.74
C ALA A 305 34.56 -24.89 2.97
N ALA A 306 33.39 -24.75 3.60
CA ALA A 306 32.09 -24.92 2.95
C ALA A 306 31.91 -23.91 1.81
N TYR A 307 32.25 -22.64 2.04
CA TYR A 307 32.24 -21.58 1.03
C TYR A 307 33.07 -21.97 -0.19
N TRP A 308 34.35 -22.30 -0.03
CA TRP A 308 35.22 -22.59 -1.18
C TRP A 308 34.80 -23.84 -1.96
N ILE A 309 34.24 -24.85 -1.29
CA ILE A 309 33.67 -26.02 -1.96
C ILE A 309 32.51 -25.61 -2.88
N LEU A 310 31.51 -24.89 -2.32
CA LEU A 310 30.30 -24.52 -3.05
C LEU A 310 30.59 -23.46 -4.11
N ALA A 311 31.38 -22.44 -3.79
CA ALA A 311 31.80 -21.40 -4.71
C ALA A 311 32.48 -21.99 -5.95
N HIS A 312 33.49 -22.87 -5.76
CA HIS A 312 34.17 -23.49 -6.89
C HIS A 312 33.26 -24.42 -7.70
N TYR A 313 32.34 -25.14 -7.06
CA TYR A 313 31.38 -25.97 -7.78
C TYR A 313 30.51 -25.12 -8.73
N PHE A 314 29.91 -24.03 -8.23
CA PHE A 314 29.04 -23.17 -9.03
C PHE A 314 29.81 -22.31 -10.05
N MET A 315 31.04 -21.89 -9.75
CA MET A 315 31.93 -21.19 -10.68
C MET A 315 32.61 -22.12 -11.71
N LYS A 316 32.31 -23.43 -11.70
CA LYS A 316 32.95 -24.47 -12.54
C LYS A 316 34.49 -24.53 -12.41
N ASN A 317 35.02 -24.24 -11.23
CA ASN A 317 36.44 -24.42 -10.92
C ASN A 317 36.66 -25.85 -10.39
N ASP A 318 36.48 -26.84 -11.26
CA ASP A 318 36.32 -28.24 -10.85
C ASP A 318 37.59 -28.82 -10.19
N LYS A 319 38.79 -28.37 -10.58
CA LYS A 319 40.04 -28.84 -9.93
C LYS A 319 40.20 -28.23 -8.54
N ALA A 320 40.01 -26.92 -8.41
CA ALA A 320 40.04 -26.23 -7.13
C ALA A 320 38.95 -26.75 -6.18
N CYS A 321 37.76 -27.08 -6.69
CA CYS A 321 36.69 -27.70 -5.91
C CYS A 321 37.13 -29.05 -5.32
N ARG A 322 37.78 -29.91 -6.13
CA ARG A 322 38.33 -31.18 -5.65
C ARG A 322 39.45 -30.99 -4.62
N GLU A 323 40.32 -29.99 -4.79
CA GLU A 323 41.35 -29.64 -3.80
C GLU A 323 40.73 -29.18 -2.48
N ALA A 324 39.74 -28.28 -2.52
CA ALA A 324 39.00 -27.83 -1.33
C ALA A 324 38.32 -29.00 -0.61
N CYS A 325 37.68 -29.91 -1.36
CA CYS A 325 37.09 -31.14 -0.84
C CYS A 325 38.12 -32.03 -0.11
N LEU A 326 39.33 -32.18 -0.66
CA LEU A 326 40.40 -32.98 -0.07
C LEU A 326 40.89 -32.42 1.27
N ILE A 327 40.96 -31.09 1.39
CA ILE A 327 41.34 -30.41 2.63
C ILE A 327 40.20 -30.54 3.65
N ALA A 328 38.98 -30.17 3.26
CA ALA A 328 37.81 -30.14 4.13
C ALA A 328 37.41 -31.51 4.70
N LYS A 329 37.65 -32.60 3.95
CA LYS A 329 37.37 -33.97 4.41
C LYS A 329 38.11 -34.35 5.70
N LYS A 330 39.21 -33.67 6.03
CA LYS A 330 40.04 -33.94 7.22
C LYS A 330 39.57 -33.18 8.47
N LEU A 331 38.63 -32.23 8.33
CA LEU A 331 38.11 -31.45 9.44
C LEU A 331 37.23 -32.31 10.37
N PRO A 332 37.20 -32.01 11.68
CA PRO A 332 36.33 -32.70 12.63
C PRO A 332 34.84 -32.45 12.34
N GLY A 333 33.96 -33.28 12.91
CA GLY A 333 32.51 -33.20 12.67
C GLY A 333 32.03 -34.17 11.57
N LYS A 334 30.73 -34.16 11.28
CA LYS A 334 30.09 -35.05 10.30
C LYS A 334 29.46 -34.31 9.12
N ILE A 335 28.96 -33.09 9.33
CA ILE A 335 28.23 -32.31 8.30
C ILE A 335 29.14 -31.96 7.11
N LEU A 336 30.29 -31.31 7.35
CA LEU A 336 31.17 -30.88 6.27
C LEU A 336 31.73 -32.07 5.45
N PRO A 337 32.19 -33.19 6.05
CA PRO A 337 32.50 -34.41 5.29
C PRO A 337 31.33 -34.95 4.45
N GLY A 338 30.09 -34.83 4.94
CA GLY A 338 28.88 -35.20 4.19
C GLY A 338 28.62 -34.29 2.99
N ILE A 339 28.86 -32.97 3.13
CA ILE A 339 28.83 -32.01 2.02
C ILE A 339 29.89 -32.37 0.97
N VAL A 340 31.13 -32.66 1.40
CA VAL A 340 32.21 -33.09 0.50
C VAL A 340 31.83 -34.33 -0.30
N LYS A 341 31.25 -35.35 0.35
CA LYS A 341 30.75 -36.56 -0.33
C LYS A 341 29.70 -36.21 -1.39
N SER A 342 28.77 -35.31 -1.07
CA SER A 342 27.69 -34.89 -1.96
C SER A 342 28.23 -34.15 -3.19
N VAL A 343 29.12 -33.17 -2.98
CA VAL A 343 29.72 -32.37 -4.07
C VAL A 343 30.65 -33.20 -4.95
N LEU A 344 31.47 -34.10 -4.38
CA LEU A 344 32.27 -35.02 -5.18
C LEU A 344 31.40 -35.98 -6.01
N SER A 345 30.23 -36.38 -5.51
CA SER A 345 29.30 -37.21 -6.26
C SER A 345 28.67 -36.46 -7.45
N LEU A 346 28.44 -35.15 -7.31
CA LEU A 346 28.00 -34.29 -8.43
C LEU A 346 29.11 -34.15 -9.49
N LEU A 347 30.35 -33.87 -9.05
CA LEU A 347 31.50 -33.73 -9.95
C LEU A 347 31.88 -35.04 -10.68
N ASP A 348 31.52 -36.18 -10.10
CA ASP A 348 31.69 -37.51 -10.69
C ASP A 348 30.46 -37.98 -11.50
N GLU A 349 29.43 -37.13 -11.66
CA GLU A 349 28.16 -37.43 -12.33
C GLU A 349 27.41 -38.64 -11.73
N LYS A 350 27.64 -38.94 -10.45
CA LYS A 350 26.97 -40.02 -9.68
C LYS A 350 25.71 -39.54 -8.96
N SER A 351 25.54 -38.23 -8.84
CA SER A 351 24.35 -37.55 -8.32
C SER A 351 23.97 -36.43 -9.28
N ASP A 352 22.68 -36.14 -9.42
CA ASP A 352 22.16 -34.97 -10.13
C ASP A 352 21.50 -33.95 -9.18
N SER A 353 21.58 -34.15 -7.86
CA SER A 353 20.93 -33.28 -6.88
C SER A 353 21.84 -32.86 -5.72
N ILE A 354 21.58 -31.67 -5.18
CA ILE A 354 22.19 -31.15 -3.95
C ILE A 354 21.10 -30.49 -3.09
N GLY A 355 20.93 -30.91 -1.84
CA GLY A 355 19.83 -30.44 -1.00
C GLY A 355 18.45 -30.75 -1.63
N LYS A 356 17.59 -29.73 -1.74
CA LYS A 356 16.27 -29.82 -2.40
C LYS A 356 16.35 -29.67 -3.95
N ILE A 357 17.50 -29.30 -4.51
CA ILE A 357 17.65 -28.92 -5.93
C ILE A 357 17.99 -30.14 -6.80
N LYS A 358 17.24 -30.35 -7.89
CA LYS A 358 17.39 -31.48 -8.82
C LYS A 358 18.09 -31.10 -10.14
N GLY A 359 18.53 -32.10 -10.92
CA GLY A 359 19.50 -31.99 -12.03
C GLY A 359 19.36 -30.80 -12.98
N LYS A 360 18.20 -30.60 -13.58
CA LYS A 360 18.01 -29.52 -14.58
C LYS A 360 18.25 -28.14 -13.95
N LYS A 361 17.62 -27.87 -12.82
CA LYS A 361 17.69 -26.56 -12.14
C LYS A 361 19.08 -26.31 -11.56
N LEU A 362 19.74 -27.35 -11.02
CA LEU A 362 21.11 -27.27 -10.55
C LEU A 362 22.09 -26.91 -11.69
N LYS A 363 21.89 -27.50 -12.87
CA LYS A 363 22.69 -27.19 -14.06
C LYS A 363 22.42 -25.77 -14.57
N GLU A 364 21.16 -25.34 -14.62
CA GLU A 364 20.76 -23.97 -14.97
C GLU A 364 21.45 -22.95 -14.06
N LEU A 365 21.38 -23.14 -12.73
CA LEU A 365 22.06 -22.27 -11.75
C LEU A 365 23.58 -22.25 -11.93
N ARG A 366 24.20 -23.42 -12.16
CA ARG A 366 25.65 -23.52 -12.39
C ARG A 366 26.07 -22.84 -13.69
N ASP A 367 25.26 -22.93 -14.74
CA ASP A 367 25.51 -22.26 -16.02
C ASP A 367 25.29 -20.75 -15.92
N GLU A 368 24.25 -20.30 -15.21
CA GLU A 368 23.96 -18.89 -14.95
C GLU A 368 25.04 -18.24 -14.08
N THR A 369 25.48 -18.95 -13.02
CA THR A 369 26.61 -18.50 -12.19
C THR A 369 27.86 -18.34 -13.02
N PHE A 370 28.21 -19.35 -13.80
CA PHE A 370 29.39 -19.32 -14.63
C PHE A 370 29.36 -18.15 -15.63
N LYS A 371 28.23 -17.89 -16.29
CA LYS A 371 28.08 -16.77 -17.24
C LYS A 371 28.27 -15.39 -16.60
N ASN A 372 27.98 -15.25 -15.32
CA ASN A 372 28.12 -14.01 -14.56
C ASN A 372 29.50 -13.84 -13.91
N CYS A 373 30.34 -14.88 -13.89
CA CYS A 373 31.67 -14.80 -13.29
C CYS A 373 32.59 -13.80 -14.01
N ASP A 374 33.44 -13.13 -13.23
CA ASP A 374 34.57 -12.39 -13.76
C ASP A 374 35.70 -13.38 -14.15
N VAL A 375 36.46 -13.04 -15.22
CA VAL A 375 37.59 -13.85 -15.70
C VAL A 375 38.66 -14.08 -14.62
N SER A 376 38.75 -13.19 -13.61
CA SER A 376 39.66 -13.30 -12.48
C SER A 376 39.20 -14.27 -11.37
N GLN A 377 37.94 -14.73 -11.40
CA GLN A 377 37.37 -15.67 -10.42
C GLN A 377 37.46 -17.13 -10.86
N ILE A 378 37.63 -17.37 -12.16
CA ILE A 378 37.67 -18.70 -12.74
C ILE A 378 39.10 -19.24 -12.92
N GLU A 379 39.22 -20.56 -12.97
CA GLU A 379 40.45 -21.25 -13.31
C GLU A 379 40.99 -20.78 -14.68
N PRO A 380 42.31 -20.55 -14.82
CA PRO A 380 42.89 -20.06 -16.07
C PRO A 380 42.55 -20.90 -17.32
N GLU A 381 42.35 -22.22 -17.14
CA GLU A 381 41.99 -23.14 -18.22
C GLU A 381 40.52 -23.05 -18.65
N ASN A 382 39.63 -22.58 -17.78
CA ASN A 382 38.19 -22.46 -18.06
C ASN A 382 37.81 -21.12 -18.70
N ARG A 383 38.77 -20.21 -18.90
CA ARG A 383 38.52 -18.87 -19.51
C ARG A 383 37.90 -18.96 -20.90
N LYS A 384 38.32 -19.92 -21.71
CA LYS A 384 37.71 -20.15 -23.04
C LYS A 384 36.26 -20.59 -22.95
N LEU A 385 35.94 -21.45 -21.97
CA LEU A 385 34.57 -21.90 -21.73
C LEU A 385 33.67 -20.73 -21.30
N LEU A 386 34.21 -19.78 -20.52
CA LEU A 386 33.48 -18.58 -20.14
C LEU A 386 33.19 -17.67 -21.35
N GLU A 387 34.16 -17.50 -22.25
CA GLU A 387 33.95 -16.77 -23.50
C GLU A 387 32.88 -17.42 -24.40
N GLU A 388 32.82 -18.75 -24.45
CA GLU A 388 31.76 -19.49 -25.14
C GLU A 388 30.39 -19.29 -24.46
N ALA A 389 30.34 -19.39 -23.13
CA ALA A 389 29.11 -19.26 -22.36
C ALA A 389 28.50 -17.85 -22.41
N THR A 390 29.33 -16.81 -22.52
CA THR A 390 28.93 -15.40 -22.65
C THR A 390 28.60 -14.99 -24.09
N GLY A 391 28.71 -15.91 -25.07
CA GLY A 391 28.48 -15.61 -26.48
C GLY A 391 29.54 -14.69 -27.10
N LEU A 392 30.70 -14.57 -26.45
CA LEU A 392 31.85 -13.81 -26.93
C LEU A 392 32.79 -14.65 -27.82
N SER A 393 32.59 -15.97 -27.85
CA SER A 393 33.35 -16.88 -28.71
C SER A 393 33.08 -16.61 -30.20
N GLY A 394 34.16 -16.53 -30.98
CA GLY A 394 34.09 -16.30 -32.43
C GLY A 394 33.79 -14.86 -32.87
N LYS A 395 33.49 -13.94 -31.94
CA LYS A 395 33.37 -12.51 -32.27
C LYS A 395 34.73 -11.96 -32.68
N LYS A 396 34.75 -11.15 -33.76
CA LYS A 396 35.99 -10.47 -34.18
C LYS A 396 36.44 -9.55 -33.05
N LYS A 397 37.64 -9.79 -32.53
CA LYS A 397 38.34 -8.94 -31.55
C LYS A 397 39.67 -8.48 -32.13
N ILE A 398 40.18 -7.35 -31.64
CA ILE A 398 41.50 -6.85 -31.99
C ILE A 398 42.27 -6.47 -30.72
N SER A 399 43.57 -6.79 -30.69
CA SER A 399 44.41 -6.38 -29.57
C SER A 399 44.56 -4.85 -29.56
N THR A 400 44.60 -4.23 -28.37
CA THR A 400 44.83 -2.78 -28.25
C THR A 400 46.12 -2.33 -28.95
N GLY A 401 47.13 -3.21 -29.00
CA GLY A 401 48.40 -2.96 -29.68
C GLY A 401 48.27 -2.89 -31.21
N ASP A 402 47.47 -3.75 -31.82
CA ASP A 402 47.25 -3.75 -33.27
C ASP A 402 46.24 -2.69 -33.71
N LEU A 403 45.22 -2.42 -32.88
CA LEU A 403 44.27 -1.32 -33.07
C LEU A 403 45.01 0.03 -33.14
N LYS A 404 45.96 0.26 -32.22
CA LYS A 404 46.83 1.45 -32.25
C LYS A 404 47.62 1.59 -33.56
N LYS A 405 48.15 0.48 -34.10
CA LYS A 405 48.89 0.51 -35.37
C LYS A 405 47.98 0.87 -36.55
N ARG A 406 46.74 0.38 -36.58
CA ARG A 406 45.76 0.70 -37.64
C ARG A 406 45.36 2.18 -37.63
N ILE A 407 45.09 2.73 -36.45
CA ILE A 407 44.82 4.17 -36.31
C ILE A 407 46.03 5.01 -36.75
N GLN A 408 47.25 4.61 -36.38
CA GLN A 408 48.48 5.29 -36.82
C GLN A 408 48.69 5.24 -38.35
N LYS A 409 48.15 4.23 -39.03
CA LYS A 409 48.16 4.13 -40.50
C LYS A 409 47.07 4.98 -41.17
N GLY A 410 46.23 5.67 -40.40
CA GLY A 410 45.19 6.57 -40.92
C GLY A 410 43.85 5.90 -41.22
N GLU A 411 43.63 4.66 -40.75
CA GLU A 411 42.31 4.01 -40.87
C GLU A 411 41.24 4.79 -40.08
N ASN A 412 40.02 4.88 -40.62
CA ASN A 412 38.92 5.63 -40.00
C ASN A 412 38.42 4.88 -38.75
N PRO A 413 38.42 5.53 -37.56
CA PRO A 413 37.92 4.92 -36.34
C PRO A 413 36.48 4.39 -36.41
N LEU A 414 35.58 5.06 -37.15
CA LEU A 414 34.19 4.61 -37.27
C LEU A 414 34.07 3.31 -38.09
N SER A 415 34.80 3.22 -39.20
CA SER A 415 34.87 1.99 -40.01
C SER A 415 35.50 0.83 -39.23
N LEU A 416 36.44 1.11 -38.32
CA LEU A 416 36.98 0.11 -37.41
C LEU A 416 35.94 -0.36 -36.38
N MET A 417 35.07 0.52 -35.87
CA MET A 417 33.96 0.09 -35.00
C MET A 417 33.00 -0.85 -35.73
N GLU A 418 32.71 -0.58 -37.00
CA GLU A 418 31.87 -1.43 -37.86
C GLU A 418 32.53 -2.78 -38.20
N GLU A 419 33.85 -2.84 -38.33
CA GLU A 419 34.60 -4.10 -38.53
C GLU A 419 34.52 -5.01 -37.29
N PHE A 420 34.44 -4.40 -36.09
CA PHE A 420 34.39 -5.06 -34.79
C PHE A 420 33.11 -4.69 -34.02
N PRO A 421 31.91 -5.01 -34.53
CA PRO A 421 30.63 -4.42 -34.08
C PRO A 421 30.19 -4.85 -32.67
N GLU A 422 30.89 -5.81 -32.06
CA GLU A 422 30.57 -6.37 -30.74
C GLU A 422 31.71 -6.21 -29.73
N ASP A 423 32.80 -5.53 -30.12
CA ASP A 423 33.99 -5.38 -29.29
C ASP A 423 33.96 -4.04 -28.56
N VAL A 424 33.30 -4.04 -27.39
CA VAL A 424 33.09 -2.85 -26.56
C VAL A 424 34.42 -2.23 -26.11
N GLU A 425 35.46 -3.02 -25.85
CA GLU A 425 36.79 -2.48 -25.51
C GLU A 425 37.40 -1.71 -26.69
N THR A 426 37.24 -2.24 -27.91
CA THR A 426 37.65 -1.58 -29.14
C THR A 426 36.84 -0.29 -29.37
N HIS A 427 35.53 -0.32 -29.17
CA HIS A 427 34.67 0.87 -29.27
C HIS A 427 35.06 1.94 -28.26
N ASP A 428 35.25 1.59 -26.99
CA ASP A 428 35.67 2.48 -25.92
C ASP A 428 37.00 3.18 -26.24
N PHE A 429 37.95 2.42 -26.79
CA PHE A 429 39.24 2.97 -27.22
C PHE A 429 39.07 3.94 -28.40
N LEU A 430 38.33 3.55 -29.44
CA LEU A 430 38.13 4.34 -30.64
C LEU A 430 37.35 5.64 -30.35
N LEU A 431 36.33 5.59 -29.49
CA LEU A 431 35.58 6.77 -29.03
C LEU A 431 36.50 7.79 -28.35
N LYS A 432 37.41 7.34 -27.49
CA LYS A 432 38.42 8.22 -26.84
C LYS A 432 39.37 8.82 -27.86
N GLU A 433 39.79 8.07 -28.88
CA GLU A 433 40.67 8.61 -29.94
C GLU A 433 39.96 9.63 -30.84
N ILE A 434 38.66 9.46 -31.12
CA ILE A 434 37.85 10.48 -31.81
C ILE A 434 37.72 11.72 -30.93
N GLY A 435 37.36 11.55 -29.65
CA GLY A 435 37.15 12.64 -28.70
C GLY A 435 38.36 13.57 -28.54
N LYS A 436 39.59 13.04 -28.62
CA LYS A 436 40.83 13.86 -28.61
C LYS A 436 40.89 14.93 -29.70
N LYS A 437 40.21 14.70 -30.83
CA LYS A 437 40.18 15.64 -31.97
C LYS A 437 38.98 16.58 -31.92
N GLU A 438 37.95 16.26 -31.14
CA GLU A 438 36.66 16.95 -31.11
C GLU A 438 36.19 17.20 -29.67
N PRO A 439 36.44 18.40 -29.09
CA PRO A 439 36.14 18.67 -27.68
C PRO A 439 34.68 18.50 -27.26
N LYS A 440 33.73 18.81 -28.16
CA LYS A 440 32.30 18.62 -27.90
C LYS A 440 31.93 17.13 -27.81
N PHE A 441 32.43 16.33 -28.75
CA PHE A 441 32.21 14.88 -28.75
C PHE A 441 32.92 14.21 -27.57
N SER A 442 34.11 14.69 -27.17
CA SER A 442 34.81 14.20 -25.98
C SER A 442 33.96 14.28 -24.71
N LYS A 443 33.25 15.40 -24.49
CA LYS A 443 32.35 15.56 -23.35
C LYS A 443 31.17 14.59 -23.40
N LEU A 444 30.61 14.37 -24.58
CA LEU A 444 29.52 13.41 -24.79
C LEU A 444 29.99 11.97 -24.50
N VAL A 445 31.19 11.60 -24.95
CA VAL A 445 31.81 10.29 -24.66
C VAL A 445 32.11 10.10 -23.17
N GLU A 446 32.57 11.15 -22.48
CA GLU A 446 32.78 11.11 -21.02
C GLU A 446 31.47 10.88 -20.26
N GLN A 447 30.39 11.56 -20.68
CA GLN A 447 29.06 11.34 -20.12
C GLN A 447 28.57 9.92 -20.43
N TYR A 448 28.64 9.45 -21.67
CA TYR A 448 28.30 8.07 -22.03
C TYR A 448 28.95 7.05 -21.10
N PHE A 449 30.25 7.17 -20.81
CA PHE A 449 30.94 6.23 -19.93
C PHE A 449 30.46 6.27 -18.47
N LYS A 450 29.98 7.41 -17.99
CA LYS A 450 29.39 7.56 -16.66
C LYS A 450 27.99 6.95 -16.63
N GLU A 451 27.14 7.38 -17.55
CA GLU A 451 25.71 7.09 -17.57
C GLU A 451 25.44 5.63 -17.94
N ARG A 452 26.30 5.01 -18.78
CA ARG A 452 26.19 3.57 -19.10
C ARG A 452 26.30 2.65 -17.91
N THR A 453 26.84 3.08 -16.77
CA THR A 453 26.98 2.23 -15.57
C THR A 453 26.00 2.63 -14.46
N ASP A 454 25.06 3.52 -14.76
CA ASP A 454 24.04 4.00 -13.86
C ASP A 454 22.79 3.11 -13.87
N SER A 455 21.81 3.42 -13.02
CA SER A 455 20.54 2.70 -12.90
C SER A 455 19.70 2.77 -14.19
N SER A 456 18.81 1.79 -14.39
CA SER A 456 17.90 1.71 -15.55
C SER A 456 16.99 2.93 -15.74
N TYR A 457 16.72 3.68 -14.68
CA TYR A 457 15.86 4.86 -14.74
C TYR A 457 16.51 6.08 -15.37
N ASN A 458 17.85 6.09 -15.37
CA ASN A 458 18.61 7.24 -15.76
C ASN A 458 18.38 7.58 -17.24
N GLU A 459 18.32 8.87 -17.54
CA GLU A 459 17.98 9.38 -18.85
C GLU A 459 19.10 10.28 -19.37
N TRP A 460 19.87 9.74 -20.31
CA TRP A 460 20.95 10.49 -20.93
C TRP A 460 21.03 10.26 -22.46
N PRO A 461 21.37 11.29 -23.26
CA PRO A 461 21.16 12.70 -22.93
C PRO A 461 19.66 12.95 -22.75
N TYR A 462 19.28 13.95 -21.95
CA TYR A 462 17.87 14.28 -21.72
C TYR A 462 17.15 14.65 -23.04
N LYS A 463 17.82 15.35 -23.95
CA LYS A 463 17.24 15.82 -25.22
C LYS A 463 17.73 14.99 -26.41
N LYS A 464 16.83 14.64 -27.33
CA LYS A 464 17.14 13.85 -28.53
C LYS A 464 18.12 14.60 -29.46
N GLU A 465 18.08 15.94 -29.46
CA GLU A 465 18.97 16.78 -30.28
C GLU A 465 20.44 16.74 -29.84
N ASP A 466 20.70 16.33 -28.59
CA ASP A 466 22.04 16.20 -28.03
C ASP A 466 22.69 14.82 -28.33
N LEU A 467 21.96 13.91 -29.00
CA LEU A 467 22.49 12.60 -29.43
C LEU A 467 23.40 12.74 -30.64
N ASP A 468 24.53 12.02 -30.60
CA ASP A 468 25.42 11.86 -31.74
C ASP A 468 25.27 10.44 -32.32
N SER A 469 24.84 10.35 -33.58
CA SER A 469 24.63 9.08 -34.30
C SER A 469 25.84 8.11 -34.26
N ARG A 470 27.07 8.63 -34.08
CA ARG A 470 28.28 7.81 -33.96
C ARG A 470 28.29 6.91 -32.73
N LEU A 471 27.46 7.19 -31.72
CA LEU A 471 27.33 6.40 -30.51
C LEU A 471 26.34 5.23 -30.63
N SER A 472 25.47 5.19 -31.64
CA SER A 472 24.43 4.16 -31.79
C SER A 472 24.98 2.74 -31.69
N LEU A 473 26.00 2.40 -32.50
CA LEU A 473 26.63 1.09 -32.48
C LEU A 473 27.33 0.77 -31.14
N PRO A 474 28.21 1.64 -30.60
CA PRO A 474 28.83 1.43 -29.28
C PRO A 474 27.84 1.23 -28.14
N VAL A 475 26.78 2.02 -28.07
CA VAL A 475 25.77 1.94 -27.00
C VAL A 475 24.99 0.63 -27.12
N SER A 476 24.60 0.22 -28.35
CA SER A 476 23.94 -1.06 -28.61
C SER A 476 24.83 -2.26 -28.26
N ALA A 477 26.13 -2.21 -28.59
CA ALA A 477 27.08 -3.26 -28.24
C ALA A 477 27.27 -3.39 -26.71
N ALA A 478 27.42 -2.25 -26.01
CA ALA A 478 27.52 -2.22 -24.55
C ALA A 478 26.27 -2.82 -23.90
N PHE A 479 25.09 -2.31 -24.24
CA PHE A 479 23.83 -2.84 -23.70
C PHE A 479 23.69 -4.36 -23.92
N ARG A 480 23.96 -4.86 -25.12
CA ARG A 480 23.89 -6.30 -25.42
C ARG A 480 24.91 -7.14 -24.65
N GLN A 481 26.09 -6.60 -24.34
CA GLN A 481 27.07 -7.26 -23.45
C GLN A 481 26.54 -7.35 -22.01
N GLY A 482 25.75 -6.37 -21.58
CA GLY A 482 25.19 -6.27 -20.23
C GLY A 482 24.01 -7.21 -19.93
N LEU A 483 23.39 -7.80 -20.95
CA LEU A 483 22.17 -8.62 -20.80
C LEU A 483 22.33 -9.88 -19.93
N ASN A 484 23.57 -10.31 -19.63
CA ASN A 484 23.82 -11.48 -18.79
C ASN A 484 23.87 -11.16 -17.29
N TYR A 485 24.06 -9.89 -16.92
CA TYR A 485 24.12 -9.40 -15.53
C TYR A 485 22.74 -8.95 -15.06
N ASP A 486 22.46 -8.93 -13.75
CA ASP A 486 21.23 -8.33 -13.22
C ASP A 486 21.19 -6.80 -13.41
N VAL A 487 20.01 -6.18 -13.32
CA VAL A 487 19.81 -4.74 -13.63
C VAL A 487 20.63 -3.78 -12.77
N GLU A 488 20.90 -4.13 -11.51
CA GLU A 488 21.63 -3.26 -10.57
C GLU A 488 23.15 -3.33 -10.77
N ASN A 489 23.66 -4.33 -11.48
CA ASN A 489 25.09 -4.43 -11.74
C ASN A 489 25.58 -3.32 -12.69
N LYS A 490 26.68 -2.66 -12.34
CA LYS A 490 27.33 -1.63 -13.19
C LYS A 490 27.78 -2.14 -14.57
N LYS A 491 27.95 -3.46 -14.75
CA LYS A 491 28.25 -4.13 -16.03
C LYS A 491 27.00 -4.56 -16.81
N ALA A 492 25.80 -4.37 -16.26
CA ALA A 492 24.53 -4.62 -16.93
C ALA A 492 24.20 -3.58 -17.99
N TYR A 493 24.90 -2.44 -17.90
CA TYR A 493 24.73 -1.27 -18.72
C TYR A 493 23.28 -0.77 -18.82
N ALA A 494 22.59 -0.75 -17.68
CA ALA A 494 21.16 -0.45 -17.60
C ALA A 494 20.84 1.03 -17.91
N GLY A 495 21.67 1.97 -17.46
CA GLY A 495 21.42 3.42 -17.63
C GLY A 495 21.50 3.97 -19.06
N ILE A 496 21.72 3.14 -20.08
CA ILE A 496 21.70 3.54 -21.50
C ILE A 496 20.49 3.01 -22.29
N ILE A 497 19.53 2.34 -21.65
CA ILE A 497 18.36 1.77 -22.34
C ILE A 497 17.53 2.86 -23.01
N LYS A 498 17.21 3.93 -22.28
CA LYS A 498 16.48 5.09 -22.82
C LYS A 498 17.27 5.80 -23.92
N THR A 499 18.61 5.88 -23.79
CA THR A 499 19.49 6.39 -24.86
C THR A 499 19.34 5.57 -26.14
N LEU A 500 19.27 4.23 -25.99
CA LEU A 500 19.03 3.31 -27.09
C LEU A 500 17.70 3.61 -27.79
N GLY A 501 16.63 3.79 -27.01
CA GLY A 501 15.30 4.10 -27.53
C GLY A 501 15.29 5.39 -28.34
N LYS A 502 16.02 6.42 -27.89
CA LYS A 502 16.09 7.70 -28.61
C LYS A 502 16.82 7.62 -29.97
N PHE A 503 17.75 6.68 -30.16
CA PHE A 503 18.35 6.45 -31.48
C PHE A 503 17.32 5.93 -32.49
N ASP A 504 16.40 5.08 -32.02
CA ASP A 504 15.31 4.51 -32.81
C ASP A 504 15.75 3.96 -34.19
N ASP A 505 16.89 3.27 -34.21
CA ASP A 505 17.52 2.73 -35.42
C ASP A 505 17.69 1.21 -35.36
N GLN A 506 18.25 0.62 -36.42
CA GLN A 506 18.46 -0.83 -36.50
C GLN A 506 19.32 -1.39 -35.35
N ASN A 507 20.28 -0.63 -34.82
CA ASN A 507 21.12 -1.09 -33.72
C ASN A 507 20.33 -1.15 -32.41
N ALA A 508 19.44 -0.17 -32.18
CA ALA A 508 18.50 -0.18 -31.07
C ALA A 508 17.51 -1.36 -31.18
N MET A 509 16.92 -1.56 -32.36
CA MET A 509 15.99 -2.69 -32.60
C MET A 509 16.64 -4.05 -32.36
N ASN A 510 17.87 -4.25 -32.84
CA ASN A 510 18.62 -5.50 -32.60
C ASN A 510 18.88 -5.72 -31.11
N ALA A 511 19.20 -4.67 -30.37
CA ALA A 511 19.42 -4.71 -28.94
C ALA A 511 18.14 -5.01 -28.15
N PHE A 512 17.02 -4.36 -28.49
CA PHE A 512 15.73 -4.62 -27.85
C PHE A 512 15.24 -6.04 -28.12
N ARG A 513 15.39 -6.55 -29.34
CA ARG A 513 15.09 -7.96 -29.65
C ARG A 513 15.92 -8.94 -28.82
N ASP A 514 17.21 -8.66 -28.65
CA ASP A 514 18.10 -9.45 -27.80
C ASP A 514 17.69 -9.38 -26.32
N ALA A 515 17.30 -8.21 -25.82
CA ALA A 515 16.82 -8.02 -24.46
C ALA A 515 15.53 -8.80 -24.19
N VAL A 516 14.55 -8.67 -25.09
CA VAL A 516 13.29 -9.44 -25.03
C VAL A 516 13.57 -10.93 -24.99
N ARG A 517 14.58 -11.45 -25.70
CA ARG A 517 14.89 -12.88 -25.70
C ARG A 517 15.71 -13.37 -24.50
N LYS A 518 16.61 -12.54 -23.96
CA LYS A 518 17.61 -12.97 -22.96
C LYS A 518 17.23 -12.63 -21.52
N LEU A 519 16.57 -11.50 -21.29
CA LEU A 519 16.23 -11.05 -19.94
C LEU A 519 15.16 -11.94 -19.31
N LYS A 520 15.12 -12.00 -17.98
CA LYS A 520 14.00 -12.63 -17.28
C LYS A 520 12.77 -11.71 -17.32
N GLN A 521 11.59 -12.26 -17.03
CA GLN A 521 10.34 -11.48 -17.09
C GLN A 521 10.24 -10.42 -15.99
N ASP A 522 10.96 -10.63 -14.89
CA ASP A 522 11.07 -9.80 -13.69
C ASP A 522 12.31 -8.89 -13.73
N ASP A 523 13.04 -8.86 -14.85
CA ASP A 523 14.15 -7.93 -15.04
C ASP A 523 13.62 -6.56 -15.47
N LYS A 524 13.84 -5.56 -14.62
CA LYS A 524 13.34 -4.19 -14.81
C LYS A 524 13.78 -3.52 -16.10
N ARG A 525 14.91 -3.91 -16.68
CA ARG A 525 15.32 -3.40 -18.01
C ARG A 525 14.30 -3.74 -19.08
N LEU A 526 13.51 -4.82 -18.90
CA LEU A 526 12.46 -5.21 -19.81
C LEU A 526 11.29 -4.21 -19.82
N GLU A 527 10.98 -3.58 -18.68
CA GLU A 527 9.99 -2.50 -18.59
C GLU A 527 10.36 -1.33 -19.50
N GLU A 528 11.59 -0.82 -19.33
CA GLU A 528 12.12 0.31 -20.09
C GLU A 528 12.27 -0.02 -21.59
N VAL A 529 12.66 -1.25 -21.91
CA VAL A 529 12.71 -1.74 -23.31
C VAL A 529 11.32 -1.75 -23.93
N ILE A 530 10.28 -2.19 -23.20
CA ILE A 530 8.90 -2.19 -23.69
C ILE A 530 8.40 -0.76 -23.88
N ALA A 531 8.66 0.15 -22.93
CA ALA A 531 8.30 1.55 -23.06
C ALA A 531 8.94 2.18 -24.32
N CYS A 532 10.25 1.97 -24.54
CA CYS A 532 10.94 2.44 -25.74
C CYS A 532 10.36 1.86 -27.04
N LEU A 533 9.92 0.59 -27.03
CA LEU A 533 9.30 -0.05 -28.19
C LEU A 533 7.90 0.51 -28.49
N LEU A 534 7.14 0.92 -27.48
CA LEU A 534 5.80 1.51 -27.65
C LEU A 534 5.86 2.93 -28.21
N GLU A 535 6.91 3.69 -27.89
CA GLU A 535 7.15 5.04 -28.38
C GLU A 535 7.89 5.09 -29.74
N SER A 536 8.43 3.96 -30.20
CA SER A 536 9.24 3.86 -31.42
C SER A 536 8.42 4.07 -32.69
N GLU A 537 8.97 4.84 -33.64
CA GLU A 537 8.42 5.01 -34.98
C GLU A 537 9.01 4.01 -35.99
N HIS A 538 9.95 3.17 -35.56
CA HIS A 538 10.66 2.22 -36.42
C HIS A 538 9.78 1.03 -36.83
N GLU A 539 9.85 0.61 -38.10
CA GLU A 539 8.98 -0.43 -38.67
C GLU A 539 9.09 -1.81 -37.97
N GLU A 540 10.28 -2.14 -37.45
CA GLU A 540 10.51 -3.40 -36.71
C GLU A 540 9.95 -3.41 -35.27
N ALA A 541 9.64 -2.24 -34.68
CA ALA A 541 9.30 -2.15 -33.26
C ALA A 541 8.07 -2.99 -32.91
N LEU A 542 7.00 -2.89 -33.73
CA LEU A 542 5.79 -3.69 -33.57
C LEU A 542 6.07 -5.21 -33.57
N SER A 543 7.00 -5.67 -34.42
CA SER A 543 7.37 -7.09 -34.47
C SER A 543 8.08 -7.53 -33.20
N ILE A 544 9.04 -6.74 -32.70
CA ILE A 544 9.82 -7.07 -31.49
C ILE A 544 8.92 -7.07 -30.27
N TRP A 545 8.06 -6.06 -30.20
CA TRP A 545 7.08 -5.96 -29.14
C TRP A 545 6.03 -7.09 -29.20
N THR A 546 5.66 -7.57 -30.39
CA THR A 546 4.85 -8.79 -30.56
C THR A 546 5.59 -10.03 -30.01
N GLU A 547 6.91 -10.15 -30.19
CA GLU A 547 7.71 -11.22 -29.56
C GLU A 547 7.63 -11.14 -28.02
N ALA A 548 7.66 -9.94 -27.44
CA ALA A 548 7.51 -9.76 -25.99
C ALA A 548 6.12 -10.21 -25.48
N ALA A 549 5.05 -9.89 -26.22
CA ALA A 549 3.70 -10.35 -25.89
C ALA A 549 3.57 -11.89 -25.93
N TRP A 550 4.24 -12.56 -26.87
CA TRP A 550 4.26 -14.03 -26.93
C TRP A 550 5.10 -14.66 -25.81
N LYS A 551 6.23 -14.03 -25.44
CA LYS A 551 7.07 -14.46 -24.33
C LYS A 551 6.32 -14.50 -23.00
N PHE A 552 5.32 -13.64 -22.80
CA PHE A 552 4.41 -13.72 -21.65
C PHE A 552 3.79 -15.13 -21.55
N PHE A 553 3.25 -15.66 -22.66
CA PHE A 553 2.63 -16.97 -22.69
C PHE A 553 3.63 -18.11 -22.55
N GLU A 554 4.81 -18.01 -23.17
CA GLU A 554 5.88 -19.00 -23.00
C GLU A 554 6.26 -19.14 -21.51
N THR A 555 6.32 -18.01 -20.81
CA THR A 555 6.65 -17.98 -19.40
C THR A 555 5.51 -18.53 -18.54
N LEU A 556 4.26 -18.19 -18.87
CA LEU A 556 3.07 -18.68 -18.18
C LEU A 556 2.89 -20.20 -18.37
N ASP A 557 3.06 -20.71 -19.59
CA ASP A 557 3.02 -22.15 -19.87
C ASP A 557 4.10 -22.90 -19.08
N GLY A 558 5.33 -22.37 -19.07
CA GLY A 558 6.42 -22.91 -18.26
C GLY A 558 6.14 -22.89 -16.76
N ALA A 559 5.47 -21.86 -16.25
CA ALA A 559 5.08 -21.75 -14.84
C ALA A 559 3.94 -22.71 -14.47
N LEU A 560 2.93 -22.86 -15.33
CA LEU A 560 1.82 -23.81 -15.15
C LEU A 560 2.29 -25.27 -15.15
N GLU A 561 3.26 -25.61 -16.02
CA GLU A 561 3.92 -26.92 -16.00
C GLU A 561 4.66 -27.18 -14.69
N LYS A 562 5.24 -26.13 -14.08
CA LYS A 562 5.93 -26.19 -12.78
C LYS A 562 4.97 -26.25 -11.59
N LYS A 563 3.82 -25.55 -11.61
CA LYS A 563 2.81 -25.58 -10.54
C LYS A 563 2.26 -26.98 -10.28
N LYS A 564 2.11 -27.83 -11.30
CA LYS A 564 1.80 -29.26 -11.11
C LYS A 564 2.86 -30.05 -10.32
N LYS A 565 4.05 -29.48 -10.09
CA LYS A 565 5.18 -30.10 -9.40
C LYS A 565 5.52 -29.46 -8.04
N VAL A 566 4.90 -28.33 -7.69
CA VAL A 566 5.25 -27.52 -6.51
C VAL A 566 3.93 -27.05 -5.87
N GLU A 567 3.29 -27.93 -5.11
CA GLU A 567 2.17 -27.57 -4.23
C GLU A 567 2.64 -27.21 -2.80
N ASP A 568 3.92 -27.37 -2.46
CA ASP A 568 4.34 -27.27 -1.07
C ASP A 568 5.04 -25.95 -0.65
N GLU A 569 5.76 -25.20 -1.50
CA GLU A 569 6.55 -24.04 -1.00
C GLU A 569 6.88 -22.99 -2.10
N GLY A 570 5.94 -22.16 -2.59
CA GLY A 570 6.30 -21.09 -3.54
C GLY A 570 5.24 -20.01 -3.84
N PRO A 571 5.65 -18.85 -4.43
CA PRO A 571 4.73 -17.78 -4.79
C PRO A 571 3.67 -18.27 -5.78
N ASN A 572 2.41 -17.94 -5.52
CA ASN A 572 1.31 -18.35 -6.38
C ASN A 572 1.47 -17.75 -7.79
N LEU A 573 0.91 -18.39 -8.82
CA LEU A 573 1.00 -17.94 -10.22
C LEU A 573 0.52 -16.50 -10.44
N ASN A 574 -0.41 -16.01 -9.61
CA ASN A 574 -0.86 -14.63 -9.71
C ASN A 574 0.30 -13.70 -9.35
N ASN A 575 0.96 -13.90 -8.21
CA ASN A 575 2.10 -13.07 -7.75
C ASN A 575 3.20 -12.97 -8.82
N ILE A 576 3.56 -14.08 -9.48
CA ILE A 576 4.60 -14.12 -10.53
C ILE A 576 4.31 -13.17 -11.70
N PHE A 577 3.04 -12.96 -12.05
CA PHE A 577 2.66 -12.19 -13.23
C PHE A 577 2.01 -10.84 -12.92
N THR A 578 1.39 -10.69 -11.75
CA THR A 578 0.81 -9.42 -11.31
C THR A 578 1.83 -8.52 -10.62
N VAL A 579 2.89 -9.07 -10.01
CA VAL A 579 3.93 -8.31 -9.29
C VAL A 579 5.28 -8.36 -10.01
N PHE A 580 5.61 -9.47 -10.67
CA PHE A 580 6.96 -9.74 -11.17
C PHE A 580 7.08 -9.89 -12.69
N SER A 581 6.14 -9.41 -13.51
CA SER A 581 6.23 -9.51 -14.98
C SER A 581 6.02 -8.17 -15.68
N TYR A 582 7.08 -7.65 -16.30
CA TYR A 582 7.01 -6.43 -17.12
C TYR A 582 6.43 -6.67 -18.52
N LEU A 583 6.17 -7.93 -18.89
CA LEU A 583 5.61 -8.33 -20.18
C LEU A 583 4.09 -8.08 -20.31
N GLN A 584 3.39 -7.79 -19.20
CA GLN A 584 1.94 -7.60 -19.20
C GLN A 584 1.52 -6.35 -20.01
N GLN A 585 2.26 -5.25 -19.90
CA GLN A 585 2.03 -4.04 -20.71
C GLN A 585 2.14 -4.36 -22.20
N ALA A 586 3.15 -5.16 -22.57
CA ALA A 586 3.32 -5.57 -23.94
C ALA A 586 2.13 -6.37 -24.48
N LEU A 587 1.56 -7.27 -23.69
CA LEU A 587 0.34 -8.01 -24.07
C LEU A 587 -0.88 -7.07 -24.22
N ASN A 588 -1.09 -6.19 -23.23
CA ASN A 588 -2.23 -5.26 -23.21
C ASN A 588 -2.26 -4.38 -24.46
N GLU A 589 -1.16 -3.68 -24.71
CA GLU A 589 -1.03 -2.75 -25.82
C GLU A 589 -1.14 -3.51 -27.18
N ARG A 590 -0.68 -4.78 -27.25
CA ARG A 590 -0.64 -5.52 -28.51
C ARG A 590 -2.02 -6.01 -28.89
N LEU A 591 -2.88 -6.28 -27.90
CA LEU A 591 -4.28 -6.57 -28.10
C LEU A 591 -5.04 -5.33 -28.62
N LEU A 592 -4.68 -4.12 -28.19
CA LEU A 592 -5.37 -2.88 -28.60
C LEU A 592 -5.25 -2.57 -30.09
N VAL A 593 -4.17 -3.00 -30.76
CA VAL A 593 -4.01 -2.89 -32.23
C VAL A 593 -5.22 -3.53 -32.96
N GLY A 594 -5.66 -4.70 -32.50
CA GLY A 594 -6.83 -5.41 -33.00
C GLY A 594 -6.72 -5.84 -34.45
N ASP A 595 -5.57 -6.39 -34.85
CA ASP A 595 -5.32 -7.04 -36.14
C ASP A 595 -5.36 -8.58 -36.01
N GLU A 596 -4.96 -9.33 -37.06
CA GLU A 596 -5.01 -10.80 -37.05
C GLU A 596 -4.17 -11.41 -35.92
N GLU A 597 -3.01 -10.81 -35.62
CA GLU A 597 -2.12 -11.29 -34.58
C GLU A 597 -2.66 -10.97 -33.17
N SER A 598 -3.30 -9.80 -32.96
CA SER A 598 -4.12 -9.56 -31.77
C SER A 598 -5.19 -10.64 -31.60
N GLY A 599 -5.77 -11.12 -32.71
CA GLY A 599 -6.72 -12.22 -32.71
C GLY A 599 -6.14 -13.54 -32.18
N LYS A 600 -4.89 -13.88 -32.55
CA LYS A 600 -4.18 -15.06 -32.05
C LYS A 600 -3.88 -14.94 -30.55
N LEU A 601 -3.40 -13.78 -30.11
CA LEU A 601 -3.14 -13.49 -28.69
C LEU A 601 -4.43 -13.55 -27.87
N ALA A 602 -5.52 -12.92 -28.35
CA ALA A 602 -6.83 -12.97 -27.70
C ALA A 602 -7.31 -14.42 -27.55
N LYS A 603 -7.21 -15.23 -28.61
CA LYS A 603 -7.55 -16.66 -28.53
C LYS A 603 -6.71 -17.39 -27.48
N LYS A 604 -5.41 -17.09 -27.40
CA LYS A 604 -4.51 -17.68 -26.40
C LYS A 604 -4.89 -17.28 -24.98
N VAL A 605 -5.18 -16.00 -24.68
CA VAL A 605 -5.72 -15.54 -23.37
C VAL A 605 -6.93 -16.39 -22.96
N LEU A 606 -7.90 -16.54 -23.88
CA LEU A 606 -9.16 -17.24 -23.63
C LEU A 606 -9.02 -18.77 -23.44
N THR A 607 -7.84 -19.34 -23.68
CA THR A 607 -7.57 -20.76 -23.37
C THR A 607 -7.32 -21.02 -21.87
N TYR A 608 -6.91 -20.01 -21.09
CA TYR A 608 -6.51 -20.16 -19.67
C TYR A 608 -7.66 -19.95 -18.68
N ARG A 609 -8.75 -20.70 -18.87
CA ARG A 609 -10.02 -20.49 -18.14
C ARG A 609 -9.93 -20.50 -16.62
N SER A 610 -8.96 -21.22 -16.03
CA SER A 610 -8.79 -21.35 -14.57
C SER A 610 -7.78 -20.36 -13.97
N ASN A 611 -7.12 -19.52 -14.78
CA ASN A 611 -6.06 -18.61 -14.32
C ASN A 611 -6.29 -17.17 -14.79
N LEU A 612 -7.55 -16.74 -14.88
CA LEU A 612 -7.92 -15.45 -15.50
C LEU A 612 -7.42 -14.24 -14.73
N GLY A 613 -7.24 -14.36 -13.41
CA GLY A 613 -6.70 -13.29 -12.58
C GLY A 613 -5.32 -12.81 -13.03
N ILE A 614 -4.53 -13.68 -13.67
CA ILE A 614 -3.20 -13.38 -14.20
C ILE A 614 -3.22 -12.29 -15.27
N PHE A 615 -4.28 -12.24 -16.08
CA PHE A 615 -4.31 -11.40 -17.28
C PHE A 615 -4.74 -9.95 -17.02
N GLY A 616 -5.18 -9.62 -15.80
CA GLY A 616 -5.68 -8.28 -15.48
C GLY A 616 -6.72 -7.78 -16.49
N ILE A 617 -6.45 -6.64 -17.12
CA ILE A 617 -7.30 -6.02 -18.15
C ILE A 617 -7.19 -6.66 -19.55
N ALA A 618 -6.16 -7.48 -19.82
CA ALA A 618 -5.96 -8.12 -21.13
C ALA A 618 -7.14 -9.02 -21.51
N LEU A 619 -7.85 -9.57 -20.52
CA LEU A 619 -9.06 -10.36 -20.75
C LEU A 619 -10.16 -9.53 -21.42
N GLY A 620 -10.41 -8.31 -20.92
CA GLY A 620 -11.35 -7.37 -21.52
C GLY A 620 -10.95 -6.97 -22.93
N TYR A 621 -9.67 -6.72 -23.17
CA TYR A 621 -9.16 -6.45 -24.52
C TYR A 621 -9.31 -7.66 -25.45
N ALA A 622 -9.11 -8.89 -24.96
CA ALA A 622 -9.37 -10.10 -25.74
C ALA A 622 -10.86 -10.23 -26.15
N PHE A 623 -11.80 -9.82 -25.28
CA PHE A 623 -13.23 -9.73 -25.64
C PHE A 623 -13.48 -8.67 -26.71
N ALA A 624 -12.89 -7.47 -26.55
CA ALA A 624 -13.01 -6.39 -27.53
C ALA A 624 -12.46 -6.78 -28.92
N VAL A 625 -11.31 -7.45 -28.97
CA VAL A 625 -10.72 -7.98 -30.20
C VAL A 625 -11.60 -9.06 -30.82
N SER A 626 -12.13 -9.98 -30.00
CA SER A 626 -13.07 -11.01 -30.48
C SER A 626 -14.30 -10.38 -31.15
N ALA A 627 -14.83 -9.31 -30.57
CA ALA A 627 -15.93 -8.55 -31.15
C ALA A 627 -15.56 -7.86 -32.46
N LYS A 628 -14.39 -7.19 -32.50
CA LYS A 628 -13.88 -6.49 -33.69
C LYS A 628 -13.66 -7.44 -34.87
N LEU A 629 -13.12 -8.64 -34.61
CA LEU A 629 -12.79 -9.65 -35.63
C LEU A 629 -13.92 -10.66 -35.89
N GLY A 630 -15.00 -10.64 -35.10
CA GLY A 630 -16.18 -11.48 -35.31
C GLY A 630 -16.04 -12.95 -34.86
N PHE A 631 -15.23 -13.23 -33.84
CA PHE A 631 -14.98 -14.60 -33.33
C PHE A 631 -16.13 -15.13 -32.48
N LYS A 632 -17.16 -15.66 -33.15
CA LYS A 632 -18.37 -16.20 -32.50
C LYS A 632 -18.11 -17.42 -31.63
N GLU A 633 -17.03 -18.17 -31.86
CA GLU A 633 -16.62 -19.30 -31.04
C GLU A 633 -16.33 -18.92 -29.57
N ASN A 634 -16.04 -17.65 -29.30
CA ASN A 634 -15.78 -17.13 -27.96
C ASN A 634 -17.06 -16.67 -27.22
N LEU A 635 -18.20 -16.62 -27.90
CA LEU A 635 -19.44 -16.03 -27.39
C LEU A 635 -19.93 -16.69 -26.09
N ASP A 636 -19.97 -18.02 -26.04
CA ASP A 636 -20.43 -18.75 -24.86
C ASP A 636 -19.58 -18.42 -23.63
N TYR A 637 -18.27 -18.28 -23.85
CA TYR A 637 -17.33 -17.95 -22.78
C TYR A 637 -17.51 -16.53 -22.26
N ILE A 638 -17.69 -15.55 -23.16
CA ILE A 638 -17.99 -14.15 -22.79
C ILE A 638 -19.25 -14.11 -21.92
N ARG A 639 -20.29 -14.84 -22.31
CA ARG A 639 -21.57 -14.91 -21.57
C ARG A 639 -21.38 -15.50 -20.18
N THR A 640 -20.69 -16.63 -20.07
CA THR A 640 -20.38 -17.25 -18.76
C THR A 640 -19.59 -16.31 -17.87
N TYR A 641 -18.61 -15.56 -18.40
CA TYR A 641 -17.86 -14.60 -17.60
C TYR A 641 -18.73 -13.46 -17.07
N LEU A 642 -19.64 -12.93 -17.91
CA LEU A 642 -20.60 -11.90 -17.49
C LEU A 642 -21.57 -12.42 -16.41
N GLU A 643 -22.03 -13.67 -16.52
CA GLU A 643 -22.87 -14.33 -15.52
C GLU A 643 -22.15 -14.54 -14.18
N MET A 644 -20.85 -14.87 -14.21
CA MET A 644 -20.03 -14.98 -13.00
C MET A 644 -19.87 -13.64 -12.27
N GLY A 645 -19.99 -12.50 -12.96
CA GLY A 645 -19.96 -11.17 -12.34
C GLY A 645 -20.99 -11.00 -11.22
N ILE A 646 -22.19 -11.56 -11.38
CA ILE A 646 -23.26 -11.52 -10.36
C ILE A 646 -22.90 -12.31 -9.09
N GLN A 647 -21.94 -13.23 -9.17
CA GLN A 647 -21.57 -14.12 -8.06
C GLN A 647 -20.45 -13.53 -7.18
N VAL A 648 -19.91 -12.36 -7.53
CA VAL A 648 -18.85 -11.70 -6.75
C VAL A 648 -19.39 -11.30 -5.38
N LYS A 649 -18.76 -11.78 -4.30
CA LYS A 649 -19.17 -11.45 -2.93
C LYS A 649 -18.47 -10.20 -2.42
N GLY A 650 -19.18 -9.35 -1.69
CA GLY A 650 -18.62 -8.23 -0.94
C GLY A 650 -18.50 -8.54 0.55
N SER A 651 -17.53 -7.92 1.22
CA SER A 651 -17.36 -7.92 2.69
C SER A 651 -18.23 -6.86 3.40
N GLY A 652 -18.81 -5.90 2.66
CA GLY A 652 -19.60 -4.82 3.24
C GLY A 652 -20.18 -3.85 2.21
N ARG A 653 -20.58 -2.66 2.68
CA ARG A 653 -21.09 -1.56 1.84
C ARG A 653 -20.03 -1.04 0.88
N ASP A 654 -18.82 -0.86 1.39
CA ASP A 654 -17.68 -0.28 0.65
C ASP A 654 -16.95 -1.32 -0.20
N SER A 655 -17.56 -2.49 -0.41
CA SER A 655 -17.06 -3.43 -1.39
C SER A 655 -17.37 -2.93 -2.79
N TYR A 656 -16.35 -2.95 -3.64
CA TYR A 656 -16.41 -2.54 -5.04
C TYR A 656 -15.70 -3.60 -5.91
N LEU A 657 -15.97 -3.57 -7.22
CA LEU A 657 -15.23 -4.37 -8.19
C LEU A 657 -13.83 -3.79 -8.39
N GLN A 658 -12.85 -4.69 -8.49
CA GLN A 658 -11.50 -4.30 -8.87
C GLN A 658 -11.50 -3.72 -10.30
N PHE A 659 -10.55 -2.83 -10.61
CA PHE A 659 -10.54 -2.12 -11.90
C PHE A 659 -10.49 -3.06 -13.10
N ASN A 660 -9.67 -4.11 -13.03
CA ASN A 660 -9.62 -5.16 -14.04
C ASN A 660 -10.99 -5.83 -14.26
N GLN A 661 -11.76 -6.10 -13.21
CA GLN A 661 -13.10 -6.69 -13.32
C GLN A 661 -14.07 -5.72 -14.02
N LEU A 662 -14.03 -4.42 -13.67
CA LEU A 662 -14.84 -3.38 -14.31
C LEU A 662 -14.57 -3.33 -15.83
N VAL A 663 -13.30 -3.27 -16.22
CA VAL A 663 -12.88 -3.26 -17.64
C VAL A 663 -13.33 -4.54 -18.35
N ASN A 664 -13.07 -5.70 -17.76
CA ASN A 664 -13.36 -7.01 -18.36
C ASN A 664 -14.86 -7.23 -18.56
N LEU A 665 -15.69 -6.92 -17.56
CA LEU A 665 -17.14 -7.05 -17.65
C LEU A 665 -17.74 -6.03 -18.65
N SER A 666 -17.22 -4.80 -18.68
CA SER A 666 -17.69 -3.77 -19.62
C SER A 666 -17.38 -4.13 -21.07
N GLU A 667 -16.13 -4.50 -21.38
CA GLU A 667 -15.77 -4.93 -22.73
C GLU A 667 -16.44 -6.25 -23.12
N GLY A 668 -16.65 -7.15 -22.16
CA GLY A 668 -17.45 -8.37 -22.35
C GLY A 668 -18.90 -8.08 -22.74
N ALA A 669 -19.56 -7.13 -22.05
CA ALA A 669 -20.94 -6.75 -22.32
C ALA A 669 -21.07 -6.12 -23.73
N ILE A 670 -20.16 -5.23 -24.10
CA ILE A 670 -20.10 -4.66 -25.45
C ILE A 670 -19.79 -5.75 -26.48
N ALA A 671 -18.88 -6.67 -26.20
CA ALA A 671 -18.51 -7.75 -27.11
C ALA A 671 -19.68 -8.70 -27.41
N TRP A 672 -20.46 -9.07 -26.39
CA TRP A 672 -21.68 -9.86 -26.58
C TRP A 672 -22.69 -9.09 -27.44
N ALA A 673 -22.90 -7.80 -27.15
CA ALA A 673 -23.78 -6.94 -27.93
C ALA A 673 -23.39 -6.84 -29.42
N VAL A 674 -22.09 -6.88 -29.74
CA VAL A 674 -21.58 -6.89 -31.13
C VAL A 674 -21.74 -8.26 -31.79
N LEU A 675 -21.35 -9.34 -31.11
CA LEU A 675 -21.27 -10.69 -31.69
C LEU A 675 -22.65 -11.36 -31.88
N ASP A 676 -23.57 -11.13 -30.95
CA ASP A 676 -24.95 -11.62 -31.00
C ASP A 676 -25.94 -10.62 -30.37
N PRO A 677 -26.32 -9.56 -31.12
CA PRO A 677 -27.16 -8.49 -30.61
C PRO A 677 -28.52 -8.96 -30.08
N ARG A 678 -29.09 -10.03 -30.65
CA ARG A 678 -30.43 -10.51 -30.29
C ARG A 678 -30.41 -11.14 -28.90
N SER A 679 -29.49 -12.06 -28.65
CA SER A 679 -29.41 -12.72 -27.34
C SER A 679 -28.83 -11.80 -26.26
N ALA A 680 -27.94 -10.89 -26.64
CA ALA A 680 -27.37 -9.89 -25.73
C ALA A 680 -28.44 -8.96 -25.16
N LYS A 681 -29.42 -8.55 -25.98
CA LYS A 681 -30.48 -7.64 -25.54
C LYS A 681 -31.25 -8.17 -24.34
N ASP A 682 -31.74 -9.40 -24.40
CA ASP A 682 -32.53 -9.98 -23.31
C ASP A 682 -31.64 -10.43 -22.15
N GLY A 683 -30.46 -10.99 -22.47
CA GLY A 683 -29.52 -11.49 -21.46
C GLY A 683 -28.87 -10.39 -20.62
N LEU A 684 -28.42 -9.29 -21.23
CA LEU A 684 -27.85 -8.15 -20.49
C LEU A 684 -28.90 -7.45 -19.63
N ARG A 685 -30.17 -7.39 -20.08
CA ARG A 685 -31.28 -6.88 -19.26
C ARG A 685 -31.51 -7.76 -18.02
N ASP A 686 -31.52 -9.08 -18.18
CA ASP A 686 -31.64 -10.01 -17.05
C ASP A 686 -30.47 -9.87 -16.06
N LEU A 687 -29.24 -9.75 -16.55
CA LEU A 687 -28.07 -9.50 -15.70
C LEU A 687 -28.16 -8.13 -14.99
N PHE A 688 -28.62 -7.09 -15.68
CA PHE A 688 -28.84 -5.76 -15.10
C PHE A 688 -29.87 -5.81 -13.96
N GLU A 689 -31.01 -6.50 -14.14
CA GLU A 689 -32.00 -6.66 -13.07
C GLU A 689 -31.48 -7.50 -11.89
N LYS A 690 -30.68 -8.53 -12.15
CA LYS A 690 -30.02 -9.31 -11.09
C LYS A 690 -29.03 -8.45 -10.30
N ALA A 691 -28.24 -7.62 -10.98
CA ALA A 691 -27.27 -6.73 -10.35
C ALA A 691 -27.93 -5.71 -9.41
N LYS A 692 -29.13 -5.19 -9.72
CA LYS A 692 -29.89 -4.30 -8.82
C LYS A 692 -30.17 -4.91 -7.45
N ASN A 693 -30.30 -6.23 -7.39
CA ASN A 693 -30.64 -6.97 -6.16
C ASN A 693 -29.41 -7.54 -5.44
N HIS A 694 -28.20 -7.12 -5.85
CA HIS A 694 -26.97 -7.56 -5.22
C HIS A 694 -26.89 -7.08 -3.75
N THR A 695 -26.34 -7.91 -2.87
CA THR A 695 -26.33 -7.65 -1.41
C THR A 695 -25.40 -6.51 -1.00
N SER A 696 -24.32 -6.29 -1.76
CA SER A 696 -23.41 -5.17 -1.59
C SER A 696 -23.77 -4.04 -2.58
N PRO A 697 -24.13 -2.84 -2.09
CA PRO A 697 -24.49 -1.69 -2.93
C PRO A 697 -23.36 -1.22 -3.86
N GLY A 698 -22.11 -1.18 -3.41
CA GLY A 698 -20.97 -0.77 -4.25
C GLY A 698 -20.76 -1.72 -5.43
N ILE A 699 -20.72 -3.03 -5.17
CA ILE A 699 -20.66 -4.05 -6.24
C ILE A 699 -21.90 -3.97 -7.15
N SER A 700 -23.09 -3.71 -6.60
CA SER A 700 -24.33 -3.58 -7.38
C SER A 700 -24.18 -2.52 -8.46
N ILE A 701 -23.79 -1.30 -8.10
CA ILE A 701 -23.69 -0.19 -9.05
C ILE A 701 -22.53 -0.37 -10.03
N ASP A 702 -21.43 -0.98 -9.61
CA ASP A 702 -20.33 -1.36 -10.50
C ASP A 702 -20.79 -2.34 -11.59
N LEU A 703 -21.53 -3.38 -11.21
CA LEU A 703 -22.11 -4.35 -12.16
C LEU A 703 -23.12 -3.69 -13.10
N LEU A 704 -23.98 -2.81 -12.59
CA LEU A 704 -24.92 -2.05 -13.41
C LEU A 704 -24.19 -1.19 -14.44
N ALA A 705 -23.11 -0.50 -14.04
CA ALA A 705 -22.26 0.27 -14.95
C ALA A 705 -21.57 -0.59 -16.02
N CYS A 706 -21.19 -1.83 -15.67
CA CYS A 706 -20.64 -2.76 -16.66
C CYS A 706 -21.70 -3.20 -17.68
N TYR A 707 -22.86 -3.67 -17.23
CA TYR A 707 -23.90 -4.19 -18.12
C TYR A 707 -24.61 -3.10 -18.94
N ILE A 708 -24.78 -1.89 -18.39
CA ILE A 708 -25.35 -0.76 -19.14
C ILE A 708 -24.50 -0.40 -20.36
N SER A 709 -23.19 -0.68 -20.33
CA SER A 709 -22.29 -0.47 -21.47
C SER A 709 -22.74 -1.23 -22.72
N GLY A 710 -23.11 -2.51 -22.57
CA GLY A 710 -23.65 -3.30 -23.68
C GLY A 710 -25.06 -2.86 -24.08
N LEU A 711 -25.90 -2.46 -23.13
CA LEU A 711 -27.27 -1.99 -23.39
C LEU A 711 -27.30 -0.64 -24.11
N LEU A 712 -26.44 0.31 -23.74
CA LEU A 712 -26.24 1.58 -24.45
C LEU A 712 -25.77 1.35 -25.89
N PHE A 713 -24.89 0.37 -26.10
CA PHE A 713 -24.45 0.01 -27.44
C PHE A 713 -25.61 -0.54 -28.30
N LEU A 714 -26.49 -1.36 -27.73
CA LEU A 714 -27.63 -1.96 -28.44
C LEU A 714 -28.81 -0.99 -28.66
N GLU A 715 -29.07 -0.12 -27.67
CA GLU A 715 -30.23 0.76 -27.61
C GLU A 715 -29.80 2.20 -27.22
N PRO A 716 -29.01 2.89 -28.07
CA PRO A 716 -28.36 4.17 -27.74
C PRO A 716 -29.32 5.32 -27.46
N ASP A 717 -30.57 5.23 -27.94
CA ASP A 717 -31.59 6.27 -27.81
C ASP A 717 -32.63 5.96 -26.72
N ARG A 718 -32.48 4.87 -25.96
CA ARG A 718 -33.46 4.49 -24.93
C ARG A 718 -33.27 5.36 -23.69
N GLU A 719 -34.30 6.15 -23.37
CA GLU A 719 -34.33 7.11 -22.26
C GLU A 719 -33.85 6.51 -20.92
N GLU A 720 -34.39 5.35 -20.55
CA GLU A 720 -33.99 4.63 -19.32
C GLU A 720 -32.48 4.38 -19.22
N TRP A 721 -31.84 4.02 -20.34
CA TRP A 721 -30.40 3.75 -20.37
C TRP A 721 -29.58 5.03 -20.34
N ILE A 722 -30.04 6.07 -21.03
CA ILE A 722 -29.41 7.39 -21.04
C ILE A 722 -29.46 7.99 -19.63
N GLU A 723 -30.60 7.96 -18.96
CA GLU A 723 -30.76 8.49 -17.60
C GLU A 723 -29.85 7.78 -16.59
N PHE A 724 -29.78 6.44 -16.67
CA PHE A 724 -28.87 5.69 -15.79
C PHE A 724 -27.40 5.99 -16.11
N ALA A 725 -27.04 6.12 -17.39
CA ALA A 725 -25.69 6.49 -17.78
C ALA A 725 -25.32 7.92 -17.33
N GLN A 726 -26.26 8.87 -17.34
CA GLN A 726 -26.06 10.22 -16.78
C GLN A 726 -25.77 10.16 -15.28
N ARG A 727 -26.45 9.27 -14.54
CA ARG A 727 -26.17 9.04 -13.12
C ARG A 727 -24.75 8.52 -12.89
N ILE A 728 -24.33 7.53 -13.68
CA ILE A 728 -22.98 6.96 -13.55
C ILE A 728 -21.90 7.97 -13.96
N LEU A 729 -22.01 8.58 -15.13
CA LEU A 729 -21.02 9.52 -15.66
C LEU A 729 -21.04 10.88 -14.95
N GLY A 730 -22.17 11.24 -14.35
CA GLY A 730 -22.33 12.44 -13.54
C GLY A 730 -21.81 12.30 -12.12
N ASN A 731 -21.44 11.09 -11.68
CA ASN A 731 -20.75 10.89 -10.41
C ASN A 731 -19.28 11.31 -10.56
N ARG A 732 -18.91 12.43 -9.91
CA ARG A 732 -17.62 13.11 -10.09
C ARG A 732 -16.54 12.72 -9.08
N GLY A 733 -16.80 11.74 -8.19
CA GLY A 733 -15.90 11.37 -7.09
C GLY A 733 -14.89 10.26 -7.44
N GLU A 734 -14.14 10.39 -8.54
CA GLU A 734 -13.04 9.45 -8.89
C GLU A 734 -13.45 7.96 -9.03
N GLU A 735 -14.72 7.68 -9.33
CA GLU A 735 -15.24 6.31 -9.42
C GLU A 735 -14.89 5.63 -10.77
N TYR A 736 -14.16 4.51 -10.72
CA TYR A 736 -13.65 3.85 -11.94
C TYR A 736 -14.72 3.20 -12.84
N ARG A 737 -15.94 3.02 -12.32
CA ARG A 737 -17.06 2.40 -13.05
C ARG A 737 -17.52 3.15 -14.28
N VAL A 738 -17.11 4.41 -14.44
CA VAL A 738 -17.40 5.22 -15.63
C VAL A 738 -16.78 4.67 -16.91
N TYR A 739 -15.73 3.83 -16.81
CA TYR A 739 -15.00 3.28 -17.95
C TYR A 739 -15.93 2.67 -19.02
N GLY A 740 -16.79 1.72 -18.63
CA GLY A 740 -17.65 1.00 -19.56
C GLY A 740 -18.65 1.91 -20.29
N PRO A 741 -19.44 2.73 -19.57
CA PRO A 741 -20.35 3.69 -20.18
C PRO A 741 -19.65 4.66 -21.14
N ILE A 742 -18.46 5.17 -20.79
CA ILE A 742 -17.64 6.02 -21.70
C ILE A 742 -17.31 5.27 -23.00
N ARG A 743 -16.86 4.02 -22.89
CA ARG A 743 -16.53 3.18 -24.06
C ARG A 743 -17.74 2.95 -24.96
N ALA A 744 -18.91 2.70 -24.37
CA ALA A 744 -20.16 2.52 -25.11
C ALA A 744 -20.60 3.81 -25.82
N VAL A 745 -20.51 4.96 -25.13
CA VAL A 745 -20.82 6.29 -25.67
C VAL A 745 -19.97 6.61 -26.90
N GLY A 746 -18.67 6.34 -26.86
CA GLY A 746 -17.78 6.51 -28.01
C GLY A 746 -18.12 5.57 -29.17
N LYS A 747 -18.21 4.26 -28.90
CA LYS A 747 -18.48 3.22 -29.91
C LYS A 747 -19.83 3.41 -30.62
N ALA A 748 -20.87 3.81 -29.88
CA ALA A 748 -22.21 4.04 -30.41
C ALA A 748 -22.49 5.51 -30.80
N LYS A 749 -21.55 6.43 -30.55
CA LYS A 749 -21.64 7.87 -30.83
C LYS A 749 -22.86 8.56 -30.18
N ILE A 750 -23.08 8.30 -28.90
CA ILE A 750 -24.26 8.77 -28.14
C ILE A 750 -24.14 10.25 -27.79
N GLN A 751 -24.82 11.13 -28.55
CA GLN A 751 -24.74 12.58 -28.39
C GLN A 751 -25.27 13.09 -27.05
N ALA A 752 -26.31 12.45 -26.50
CA ALA A 752 -26.95 12.89 -25.26
C ALA A 752 -26.02 12.88 -24.03
N LEU A 753 -24.93 12.10 -24.09
CA LEU A 753 -23.97 11.91 -23.00
C LEU A 753 -22.64 12.64 -23.22
N LYS A 754 -22.48 13.36 -24.35
CA LYS A 754 -21.24 14.05 -24.72
C LYS A 754 -20.71 14.97 -23.62
N ASN A 755 -21.61 15.74 -22.99
CA ASN A 755 -21.23 16.72 -21.96
C ASN A 755 -20.76 16.09 -20.64
N HIS A 756 -20.92 14.77 -20.49
CA HIS A 756 -20.41 14.00 -19.35
C HIS A 756 -19.04 13.35 -19.65
N LEU A 757 -18.48 13.52 -20.86
CA LEU A 757 -17.14 13.04 -21.20
C LEU A 757 -16.10 14.07 -20.75
N TYR A 758 -15.67 13.95 -19.50
CA TYR A 758 -14.62 14.80 -18.92
C TYR A 758 -13.23 14.32 -19.33
N TYR A 759 -12.82 14.69 -20.53
CA TYR A 759 -11.51 14.33 -21.09
C TYR A 759 -10.33 15.15 -20.55
N HIS A 760 -10.56 16.05 -19.57
CA HIS A 760 -9.61 17.08 -19.08
C HIS A 760 -9.55 17.19 -17.54
N VAL A 761 -10.11 16.24 -16.78
CA VAL A 761 -10.13 16.30 -15.31
C VAL A 761 -8.93 15.54 -14.75
N TYR A 762 -8.02 16.27 -14.11
CA TYR A 762 -6.87 15.69 -13.41
C TYR A 762 -7.26 15.23 -12.01
N ALA A 763 -7.00 13.94 -11.76
CA ALA A 763 -6.60 13.45 -10.44
C ALA A 763 -5.21 14.03 -10.10
N ASP A 764 -4.85 14.02 -8.82
CA ASP A 764 -3.57 14.53 -8.29
C ASP A 764 -2.38 14.11 -9.19
N PRO A 765 -1.55 15.06 -9.69
CA PRO A 765 -0.39 14.76 -10.54
C PRO A 765 0.71 13.94 -9.83
N ASN A 766 0.59 13.70 -8.52
CA ASN A 766 1.43 12.77 -7.78
C ASN A 766 0.59 11.65 -7.13
N PRO A 767 0.03 10.69 -7.90
CA PRO A 767 -0.49 9.50 -7.29
C PRO A 767 0.71 8.76 -6.70
N MET A 768 0.79 8.68 -5.37
CA MET A 768 1.90 7.95 -4.73
C MET A 768 1.93 6.46 -5.15
N VAL A 769 0.84 5.89 -5.71
CA VAL A 769 0.79 4.45 -6.05
C VAL A 769 -0.19 4.00 -7.19
N ASP A 770 -1.21 4.77 -7.63
CA ASP A 770 -2.27 4.26 -8.57
C ASP A 770 -2.37 5.04 -9.91
N TYR A 771 -2.07 4.38 -11.04
CA TYR A 771 -2.17 4.92 -12.42
C TYR A 771 -3.52 4.62 -13.11
N THR A 772 -4.49 4.01 -12.44
CA THR A 772 -5.76 3.55 -13.06
C THR A 772 -6.55 4.67 -13.75
N TRP A 773 -6.48 5.91 -13.24
CA TRP A 773 -7.16 7.07 -13.80
C TRP A 773 -6.74 7.37 -15.25
N THR A 774 -5.48 7.07 -15.63
CA THR A 774 -4.97 7.26 -17.00
C THR A 774 -5.78 6.47 -18.04
N TYR A 775 -6.25 5.27 -17.69
CA TYR A 775 -7.06 4.43 -18.57
C TYR A 775 -8.45 5.03 -18.83
N ILE A 776 -9.05 5.64 -17.81
CA ILE A 776 -10.38 6.28 -17.90
C ILE A 776 -10.28 7.56 -18.72
N GLU A 777 -9.24 8.37 -18.48
CA GLU A 777 -8.96 9.57 -19.28
C GLU A 777 -8.77 9.19 -20.75
N HIS A 778 -7.94 8.19 -21.05
CA HIS A 778 -7.72 7.71 -22.41
C HIS A 778 -9.02 7.23 -23.07
N ALA A 779 -9.87 6.51 -22.33
CA ALA A 779 -11.19 6.10 -22.81
C ALA A 779 -12.09 7.32 -23.11
N ALA A 780 -12.09 8.34 -22.25
CA ALA A 780 -12.89 9.55 -22.40
C ALA A 780 -12.44 10.39 -23.62
N ARG A 781 -11.13 10.59 -23.78
CA ARG A 781 -10.53 11.27 -24.94
C ARG A 781 -10.92 10.56 -26.24
N ASN A 782 -10.73 9.24 -26.29
CA ASN A 782 -11.09 8.44 -27.46
C ASN A 782 -12.59 8.52 -27.78
N ALA A 783 -13.46 8.42 -26.76
CA ALA A 783 -14.91 8.53 -26.96
C ALA A 783 -15.30 9.91 -27.50
N TRP A 784 -14.70 10.97 -26.99
CA TRP A 784 -14.94 12.33 -27.46
C TRP A 784 -14.48 12.52 -28.91
N ILE A 785 -13.28 12.05 -29.27
CA ILE A 785 -12.76 12.09 -30.64
C ILE A 785 -13.68 11.29 -31.58
N GLN A 786 -14.16 10.12 -31.17
CA GLN A 786 -15.09 9.30 -31.95
C GLN A 786 -16.45 9.99 -32.20
N ILE A 787 -16.91 10.79 -31.23
CA ILE A 787 -18.16 11.56 -31.31
C ILE A 787 -17.99 12.80 -32.18
N GLU A 788 -16.92 13.57 -31.97
CA GLU A 788 -16.74 14.89 -32.58
C GLU A 788 -15.95 14.86 -33.90
N GLY A 789 -15.16 13.81 -34.13
CA GLY A 789 -14.26 13.70 -35.27
C GLY A 789 -13.13 14.73 -35.27
N LYS A 790 -12.79 15.30 -34.11
CA LYS A 790 -11.74 16.30 -33.94
C LYS A 790 -10.67 15.77 -33.00
N GLU A 791 -9.40 16.00 -33.35
CA GLU A 791 -8.30 15.76 -32.42
C GLU A 791 -8.40 16.74 -31.25
N LEU A 792 -8.17 16.22 -30.05
CA LEU A 792 -8.01 17.03 -28.85
C LEU A 792 -6.58 17.58 -28.84
N PRO A 793 -6.35 18.81 -28.35
CA PRO A 793 -5.00 19.31 -28.14
C PRO A 793 -4.18 18.33 -27.28
N PRO A 794 -2.87 18.19 -27.54
CA PRO A 794 -1.99 17.40 -26.68
C PRO A 794 -1.99 18.00 -25.28
N PHE A 795 -1.84 17.13 -24.30
CA PHE A 795 -1.58 17.56 -22.92
C PHE A 795 -0.07 17.62 -22.78
N ASP A 796 0.51 18.80 -22.51
CA ASP A 796 1.95 19.01 -22.40
C ASP A 796 2.36 19.47 -20.98
N ASP A 797 3.63 19.25 -20.65
CA ASP A 797 4.22 19.58 -19.34
C ASP A 797 4.24 21.09 -19.03
N ASP A 798 3.85 21.93 -19.99
CA ASP A 798 3.71 23.39 -19.85
C ASP A 798 2.34 23.80 -19.28
N ASP A 799 1.46 22.85 -18.91
CA ASP A 799 0.14 23.12 -18.32
C ASP A 799 0.25 23.33 -16.79
N GLU A 800 0.40 24.59 -16.40
CA GLU A 800 0.77 25.07 -15.05
C GLU A 800 -0.34 24.97 -13.99
N TYR A 801 -0.83 23.75 -13.78
CA TYR A 801 -2.08 23.49 -13.08
C TYR A 801 -2.10 23.75 -11.57
N ALA A 802 -0.99 24.16 -10.97
CA ALA A 802 -0.91 24.30 -9.51
C ALA A 802 -0.68 25.74 -8.97
N ASN A 803 -0.20 26.71 -9.76
CA ASN A 803 0.27 27.98 -9.16
C ASN A 803 -0.07 29.29 -9.90
N ARG A 804 -0.78 29.24 -11.03
CA ARG A 804 -1.18 30.45 -11.78
C ARG A 804 -2.66 30.82 -11.60
N LEU A 805 -3.17 30.80 -10.37
CA LEU A 805 -4.46 31.46 -10.12
C LEU A 805 -4.33 32.97 -10.32
N SER A 806 -5.36 33.59 -10.92
CA SER A 806 -5.36 35.03 -11.16
C SER A 806 -5.10 35.77 -9.84
N LYS A 807 -4.09 36.66 -9.85
CA LYS A 807 -3.87 37.60 -8.74
C LYS A 807 -5.07 38.53 -8.54
N ASN A 808 -5.95 38.66 -9.55
CA ASN A 808 -7.15 39.45 -9.50
C ASN A 808 -8.35 38.60 -9.01
N PRO A 809 -8.89 38.88 -7.81
CA PRO A 809 -10.01 38.11 -7.24
C PRO A 809 -11.28 38.11 -8.09
N LYS A 810 -11.46 39.09 -8.99
CA LYS A 810 -12.64 39.17 -9.86
C LYS A 810 -12.76 38.03 -10.87
N ASP A 811 -11.65 37.36 -11.18
CA ASP A 811 -11.64 36.27 -12.16
C ASP A 811 -11.97 34.91 -11.52
N LEU A 812 -11.91 34.81 -10.18
CA LEU A 812 -12.10 33.56 -9.42
C LEU A 812 -13.46 32.88 -9.69
N PRO A 813 -14.62 33.57 -9.73
CA PRO A 813 -15.89 32.89 -10.02
C PRO A 813 -15.92 32.26 -11.42
N SER A 814 -15.34 32.93 -12.41
CA SER A 814 -15.29 32.42 -13.79
C SER A 814 -14.31 31.26 -13.96
N ALA A 815 -13.30 31.15 -13.09
CA ALA A 815 -12.33 30.07 -13.08
C ALA A 815 -12.95 28.73 -12.66
N ILE A 816 -14.01 28.74 -11.84
CA ILE A 816 -14.76 27.52 -11.44
C ILE A 816 -15.30 26.78 -12.68
N LEU A 817 -15.67 27.51 -13.73
CA LEU A 817 -16.21 26.95 -14.98
C LEU A 817 -15.13 26.48 -15.96
N LYS A 818 -13.86 26.59 -15.58
CA LYS A 818 -12.73 26.21 -16.44
C LYS A 818 -11.86 25.15 -15.78
N PRO A 819 -12.42 23.96 -15.47
CA PRO A 819 -11.67 22.85 -14.89
C PRO A 819 -10.64 22.26 -15.86
N GLU A 820 -10.55 22.75 -17.10
CA GLU A 820 -9.49 22.51 -18.09
C GLU A 820 -8.34 23.55 -18.05
N LYS A 821 -8.44 24.57 -17.19
CA LYS A 821 -7.35 25.54 -16.94
C LYS A 821 -6.97 25.75 -15.49
N TYR A 822 -7.83 25.40 -14.54
CA TYR A 822 -7.63 25.71 -13.13
C TYR A 822 -8.01 24.52 -12.23
N SER A 823 -7.22 24.29 -11.18
CA SER A 823 -7.62 23.40 -10.09
C SER A 823 -8.81 24.00 -9.33
N VAL A 824 -9.97 23.34 -9.41
CA VAL A 824 -11.24 23.82 -8.81
C VAL A 824 -11.14 23.92 -7.29
N GLN A 825 -10.48 22.96 -6.63
CA GLN A 825 -10.18 23.00 -5.20
C GLN A 825 -9.47 24.31 -4.83
N HIS A 826 -8.36 24.62 -5.48
CA HIS A 826 -7.57 25.81 -5.18
C HIS A 826 -8.29 27.12 -5.53
N VAL A 827 -9.18 27.12 -6.53
CA VAL A 827 -10.07 28.25 -6.82
C VAL A 827 -10.98 28.53 -5.62
N PHE A 828 -11.65 27.51 -5.09
CA PHE A 828 -12.53 27.66 -3.93
C PHE A 828 -11.76 28.02 -2.65
N GLU A 829 -10.61 27.39 -2.43
CA GLU A 829 -9.72 27.73 -1.32
C GLU A 829 -9.29 29.21 -1.37
N ASN A 830 -8.92 29.72 -2.55
CA ASN A 830 -8.57 31.13 -2.72
C ASN A 830 -9.75 32.08 -2.46
N ILE A 831 -10.97 31.69 -2.83
CA ILE A 831 -12.18 32.46 -2.51
C ILE A 831 -12.35 32.53 -0.98
N LYS A 832 -12.19 31.40 -0.28
CA LYS A 832 -12.26 31.28 1.18
C LYS A 832 -11.18 32.11 1.87
N GLU A 833 -9.90 31.90 1.54
CA GLU A 833 -8.76 32.56 2.19
C GLU A 833 -8.76 34.08 1.99
N LYS A 834 -9.12 34.54 0.79
CA LYS A 834 -9.25 35.98 0.48
C LYS A 834 -10.55 36.60 1.00
N LYS A 835 -11.43 35.80 1.62
CA LYS A 835 -12.77 36.19 2.08
C LYS A 835 -13.55 36.94 0.99
N TYR A 836 -13.48 36.44 -0.25
CA TYR A 836 -14.04 37.13 -1.41
C TYR A 836 -15.56 36.93 -1.50
N ILE A 837 -16.31 38.00 -1.28
CA ILE A 837 -17.79 37.99 -1.32
C ILE A 837 -18.29 38.50 -2.67
N ASN A 838 -18.99 37.65 -3.42
CA ASN A 838 -19.61 38.00 -4.70
C ASN A 838 -20.78 37.05 -5.03
N THR A 839 -21.90 37.60 -5.53
CA THR A 839 -23.08 36.84 -5.96
C THR A 839 -22.77 35.77 -7.02
N ASP A 840 -21.76 36.00 -7.86
CA ASP A 840 -21.34 35.03 -8.88
C ASP A 840 -20.71 33.77 -8.27
N VAL A 841 -20.09 33.86 -7.08
CA VAL A 841 -19.60 32.67 -6.35
C VAL A 841 -20.78 31.76 -5.97
N VAL A 842 -21.87 32.34 -5.46
CA VAL A 842 -23.08 31.58 -5.11
C VAL A 842 -23.73 30.99 -6.36
N LYS A 843 -23.86 31.78 -7.43
CA LYS A 843 -24.51 31.34 -8.67
C LYS A 843 -23.73 30.23 -9.37
N ILE A 844 -22.43 30.43 -9.57
CA ILE A 844 -21.56 29.51 -10.31
C ILE A 844 -21.11 28.36 -9.40
N GLY A 845 -20.48 28.69 -8.27
CA GLY A 845 -19.98 27.70 -7.32
C GLY A 845 -21.08 26.85 -6.70
N GLY A 846 -22.23 27.45 -6.37
CA GLY A 846 -23.38 26.70 -5.86
C GLY A 846 -23.97 25.73 -6.88
N SER A 847 -24.05 26.11 -8.16
CA SER A 847 -24.50 25.19 -9.23
C SER A 847 -23.50 24.05 -9.46
N TRP A 848 -22.20 24.36 -9.37
CA TRP A 848 -21.15 23.36 -9.47
C TRP A 848 -21.22 22.34 -8.32
N LEU A 849 -21.40 22.81 -7.08
CA LEU A 849 -21.49 21.96 -5.88
C LEU A 849 -22.74 21.08 -5.90
N GLU A 850 -23.89 21.63 -6.32
CA GLU A 850 -25.12 20.86 -6.50
C GLU A 850 -24.91 19.71 -7.50
N GLU A 851 -24.26 20.00 -8.62
CA GLU A 851 -23.98 18.99 -9.64
C GLU A 851 -22.96 17.95 -9.18
N SER A 852 -21.90 18.35 -8.47
CA SER A 852 -20.90 17.40 -7.95
C SER A 852 -21.49 16.45 -6.89
N LEU A 853 -22.48 16.90 -6.13
CA LEU A 853 -23.14 16.12 -5.08
C LEU A 853 -24.37 15.35 -5.57
N ARG A 854 -24.85 15.60 -6.80
CA ARG A 854 -26.10 15.04 -7.32
C ARG A 854 -26.22 13.53 -7.16
N TYR A 855 -25.11 12.82 -7.33
CA TYR A 855 -25.02 11.35 -7.30
C TYR A 855 -24.01 10.82 -6.27
N SER A 856 -23.61 11.61 -5.27
CA SER A 856 -22.58 11.22 -4.30
C SER A 856 -22.99 10.04 -3.40
N CYS A 857 -24.26 9.63 -3.36
CA CYS A 857 -24.66 8.40 -2.66
C CYS A 857 -24.10 7.13 -3.29
N ASP A 858 -23.63 7.23 -4.53
CA ASP A 858 -23.05 6.14 -5.29
C ASP A 858 -21.54 6.03 -5.10
N GLU A 859 -20.91 6.83 -4.24
CA GLU A 859 -19.47 6.79 -4.02
C GLU A 859 -19.13 5.79 -2.91
N PHE A 860 -18.22 4.86 -3.18
CA PHE A 860 -17.88 3.74 -2.28
C PHE A 860 -16.39 3.45 -2.17
N ARG A 861 -15.54 4.00 -3.05
CA ARG A 861 -14.11 3.62 -3.15
C ARG A 861 -13.16 4.66 -2.58
N TYR A 862 -13.22 5.90 -3.09
CA TYR A 862 -12.43 7.04 -2.64
C TYR A 862 -13.25 8.31 -2.84
N GLY A 863 -13.65 8.96 -1.76
CA GLY A 863 -14.28 10.27 -1.85
C GLY A 863 -13.21 11.33 -2.00
N GLY A 864 -12.71 11.57 -3.21
CA GLY A 864 -11.95 12.79 -3.54
C GLY A 864 -12.83 14.03 -3.25
N ASN A 865 -12.89 14.43 -1.98
CA ASN A 865 -13.90 15.33 -1.43
C ASN A 865 -13.34 16.72 -1.14
N TYR A 866 -12.05 16.96 -1.38
CA TYR A 866 -11.37 18.20 -1.02
C TYR A 866 -11.96 19.41 -1.75
N ASP A 867 -12.24 19.28 -3.04
CA ASP A 867 -12.89 20.32 -3.85
C ASP A 867 -14.32 20.66 -3.36
N ARG A 868 -15.12 19.65 -3.00
CA ARG A 868 -16.47 19.81 -2.44
C ARG A 868 -16.46 20.46 -1.07
N TRP A 869 -15.50 20.09 -0.22
CA TRP A 869 -15.31 20.73 1.08
C TRP A 869 -14.90 22.19 0.93
N GLU A 870 -13.93 22.50 0.07
CA GLU A 870 -13.54 23.89 -0.18
C GLU A 870 -14.68 24.68 -0.83
N ALA A 871 -15.48 24.08 -1.71
CA ALA A 871 -16.69 24.69 -2.25
C ALA A 871 -17.73 24.99 -1.17
N MET A 872 -18.04 24.02 -0.29
CA MET A 872 -18.93 24.21 0.86
C MET A 872 -18.46 25.39 1.71
N LYS A 873 -17.16 25.48 2.04
CA LYS A 873 -16.58 26.59 2.84
C LYS A 873 -16.64 27.93 2.11
N ALA A 874 -16.28 27.97 0.84
CA ALA A 874 -16.27 29.19 0.02
C ALA A 874 -17.68 29.76 -0.21
N ILE A 875 -18.70 28.89 -0.29
CA ILE A 875 -20.10 29.27 -0.38
C ILE A 875 -20.61 29.77 0.99
N PHE A 876 -20.18 29.17 2.09
CA PHE A 876 -20.60 29.57 3.44
C PHE A 876 -20.27 31.02 3.76
N ILE A 877 -19.06 31.47 3.41
CA ILE A 877 -18.61 32.85 3.67
C ILE A 877 -19.42 33.91 2.90
N GLN A 878 -20.27 33.51 1.95
CA GLN A 878 -21.19 34.40 1.24
C GLN A 878 -22.42 34.79 2.09
N GLY A 879 -22.56 34.24 3.30
CA GLY A 879 -23.64 34.57 4.24
C GLY A 879 -25.00 34.07 3.77
N GLU A 880 -26.08 34.80 4.09
CA GLU A 880 -27.47 34.37 3.83
C GLU A 880 -27.77 34.00 2.37
N SER A 881 -26.99 34.53 1.42
CA SER A 881 -27.12 34.16 -0.01
C SER A 881 -26.80 32.68 -0.28
N SER A 882 -26.09 31.99 0.62
CA SER A 882 -25.76 30.56 0.52
C SER A 882 -26.92 29.63 0.87
N ILE A 883 -27.92 30.09 1.63
CA ILE A 883 -29.03 29.26 2.16
C ILE A 883 -29.73 28.46 1.05
N PRO A 884 -30.10 29.06 -0.11
CA PRO A 884 -30.77 28.31 -1.16
C PRO A 884 -29.91 27.20 -1.77
N VAL A 885 -28.58 27.29 -1.72
CA VAL A 885 -27.67 26.27 -2.27
C VAL A 885 -27.70 25.03 -1.38
N TYR A 886 -27.41 25.18 -0.08
CA TYR A 886 -27.43 24.04 0.86
C TYR A 886 -28.82 23.39 0.96
N ALA A 887 -29.89 24.19 0.92
CA ALA A 887 -31.24 23.65 0.94
C ALA A 887 -31.55 22.77 -0.28
N ARG A 888 -31.08 23.14 -1.49
CA ARG A 888 -31.24 22.31 -2.67
C ARG A 888 -30.50 20.97 -2.55
N ILE A 889 -29.33 20.95 -1.89
CA ILE A 889 -28.59 19.69 -1.65
C ILE A 889 -29.40 18.71 -0.80
N LEU A 890 -30.16 19.19 0.19
CA LEU A 890 -31.03 18.33 1.02
C LEU A 890 -32.11 17.60 0.20
N ASP A 891 -32.60 18.27 -0.85
CA ASP A 891 -33.64 17.77 -1.73
C ASP A 891 -33.09 16.91 -2.89
N LEU A 892 -31.76 16.78 -3.04
CA LEU A 892 -31.15 15.89 -4.03
C LEU A 892 -31.42 14.42 -3.66
N PRO A 893 -32.05 13.62 -4.54
CA PRO A 893 -32.44 12.25 -4.21
C PRO A 893 -31.25 11.31 -4.02
N TYR A 894 -30.16 11.54 -4.74
CA TYR A 894 -28.95 10.71 -4.76
C TYR A 894 -27.72 11.42 -4.18
N ALA A 895 -27.90 12.49 -3.42
CA ALA A 895 -26.81 13.03 -2.60
C ALA A 895 -26.57 12.14 -1.38
N GLY A 896 -25.30 11.86 -1.08
CA GLY A 896 -24.90 11.11 0.10
C GLY A 896 -25.43 11.72 1.40
N ALA A 897 -25.76 10.87 2.37
CA ALA A 897 -26.33 11.30 3.65
C ALA A 897 -25.41 12.28 4.40
N ASP A 898 -24.10 12.00 4.42
CA ASP A 898 -23.10 12.86 5.07
C ASP A 898 -23.15 14.29 4.49
N TRP A 899 -23.21 14.43 3.16
CA TRP A 899 -23.35 15.73 2.50
C TRP A 899 -24.65 16.48 2.82
N LYS A 900 -25.75 15.73 3.02
CA LYS A 900 -27.01 16.33 3.47
C LYS A 900 -26.91 16.81 4.92
N LEU A 901 -26.25 16.05 5.79
CA LEU A 901 -26.05 16.42 7.18
C LEU A 901 -25.06 17.59 7.33
N TYR A 902 -23.98 17.63 6.56
CA TYR A 902 -23.12 18.81 6.45
C TYR A 902 -23.91 20.01 5.94
N SER A 903 -24.75 19.86 4.92
CA SER A 903 -25.60 20.96 4.44
C SER A 903 -26.54 21.49 5.54
N LEU A 904 -27.10 20.61 6.37
CA LEU A 904 -27.89 21.00 7.55
C LEU A 904 -27.08 21.75 8.61
N GLN A 905 -25.86 21.29 8.88
CA GLN A 905 -24.93 21.94 9.81
C GLN A 905 -24.60 23.36 9.31
N PHE A 906 -24.18 23.50 8.06
CA PHE A 906 -23.88 24.80 7.46
C PHE A 906 -25.09 25.73 7.50
N LEU A 907 -26.28 25.25 7.14
CA LEU A 907 -27.53 26.02 7.23
C LEU A 907 -27.83 26.54 8.65
N ARG A 908 -27.47 25.78 9.70
CA ARG A 908 -27.65 26.21 11.09
C ARG A 908 -26.74 27.41 11.46
N PHE A 909 -25.58 27.51 10.84
CA PHE A 909 -24.56 28.51 11.17
C PHE A 909 -24.52 29.75 10.25
N VAL A 910 -25.16 29.70 9.08
CA VAL A 910 -25.20 30.86 8.16
C VAL A 910 -25.93 32.06 8.79
N GLU A 911 -27.03 31.80 9.50
CA GLU A 911 -27.80 32.83 10.23
C GLU A 911 -27.56 32.72 11.74
N LYS A 912 -27.54 33.88 12.42
CA LYS A 912 -27.42 33.93 13.89
C LYS A 912 -28.65 33.32 14.57
N GLU A 913 -28.44 32.37 15.48
CA GLU A 913 -29.51 31.67 16.20
C GLU A 913 -30.51 32.60 16.89
N GLY A 914 -30.03 33.65 17.58
CA GLY A 914 -30.88 34.65 18.23
C GLY A 914 -31.82 35.37 17.27
N SER A 915 -31.44 35.54 16.00
CA SER A 915 -32.31 36.13 14.97
C SER A 915 -33.48 35.21 14.60
N LYS A 916 -33.27 33.88 14.58
CA LYS A 916 -34.33 32.90 14.33
C LYS A 916 -35.25 32.76 15.53
N TRP A 917 -34.71 32.74 16.74
CA TRP A 917 -35.51 32.81 17.97
C TRP A 917 -36.42 34.03 17.99
N SER A 918 -35.89 35.23 17.68
CA SER A 918 -36.70 36.45 17.59
C SER A 918 -37.85 36.31 16.59
N LYS A 919 -37.57 35.79 15.38
CA LYS A 919 -38.60 35.56 14.34
C LYS A 919 -39.71 34.61 14.85
N ILE A 920 -39.35 33.46 15.44
CA ILE A 920 -40.33 32.46 15.89
C ILE A 920 -41.20 32.96 17.04
N LEU A 921 -40.62 33.72 17.98
CA LEU A 921 -41.36 34.21 19.16
C LEU A 921 -42.51 35.15 18.78
N GLU A 922 -42.38 35.87 17.66
CA GLU A 922 -43.40 36.78 17.14
C GLU A 922 -44.43 36.10 16.21
N MET A 923 -44.16 34.86 15.77
CA MET A 923 -45.06 34.13 14.88
C MET A 923 -46.30 33.61 15.60
N ASN A 924 -47.44 33.69 14.92
CA ASN A 924 -48.67 33.04 15.33
C ASN A 924 -48.74 31.58 14.82
N GLU A 925 -49.76 30.85 15.29
CA GLU A 925 -49.98 29.45 14.96
C GLU A 925 -50.07 29.18 13.45
N ASP A 926 -50.91 29.93 12.73
CA ASP A 926 -51.13 29.72 11.29
C ASP A 926 -49.85 29.91 10.47
N THR A 927 -49.02 30.88 10.87
CA THR A 927 -47.73 31.15 10.21
C THR A 927 -46.77 29.97 10.40
N ILE A 928 -46.65 29.47 11.64
CA ILE A 928 -45.76 28.33 11.95
C ILE A 928 -46.25 27.08 11.24
N LEU A 929 -47.56 26.80 11.27
CA LEU A 929 -48.14 25.65 10.59
C LEU A 929 -47.93 25.73 9.07
N GLY A 930 -48.05 26.92 8.48
CA GLY A 930 -47.72 27.17 7.06
C GLY A 930 -46.26 26.84 6.74
N ILE A 931 -45.32 27.30 7.59
CA ILE A 931 -43.89 27.06 7.42
C ILE A 931 -43.54 25.58 7.63
N VAL A 932 -44.08 24.90 8.65
CA VAL A 932 -43.84 23.47 8.89
C VAL A 932 -44.33 22.62 7.72
N ASN A 933 -45.47 22.98 7.13
CA ASN A 933 -46.04 22.25 5.99
C ASN A 933 -45.29 22.49 4.67
N ALA A 934 -44.86 23.72 4.40
CA ALA A 934 -44.14 24.10 3.19
C ALA A 934 -42.63 23.81 3.26
N ASN A 935 -42.05 23.92 4.47
CA ASN A 935 -40.64 23.80 4.82
C ASN A 935 -39.69 24.46 3.80
N PRO A 936 -39.77 25.79 3.65
CA PRO A 936 -38.93 26.54 2.71
C PRO A 936 -37.44 26.51 3.14
N PRO A 937 -36.51 26.76 2.20
CA PRO A 937 -35.05 26.68 2.40
C PRO A 937 -34.52 27.28 3.70
N GLU A 938 -34.95 28.50 4.04
CA GLU A 938 -34.48 29.26 5.20
C GLU A 938 -34.92 28.68 6.56
N TRP A 939 -35.85 27.72 6.56
CA TRP A 939 -36.33 27.01 7.75
C TRP A 939 -35.85 25.57 7.83
N ALA A 940 -35.12 25.08 6.83
CA ALA A 940 -34.70 23.68 6.72
C ALA A 940 -33.84 23.20 7.90
N ALA A 941 -33.03 24.05 8.54
CA ALA A 941 -32.23 23.70 9.73
C ALA A 941 -32.90 24.05 11.09
N TRP A 942 -34.10 24.62 11.07
CA TRP A 942 -34.77 25.23 12.24
C TRP A 942 -36.10 24.54 12.59
N GLY A 943 -36.32 23.34 12.05
CA GLY A 943 -37.54 22.57 12.25
C GLY A 943 -37.80 22.18 13.72
N ASP A 944 -36.75 22.01 14.51
CA ASP A 944 -36.84 21.75 15.96
C ASP A 944 -37.48 22.93 16.70
N LEU A 945 -37.01 24.16 16.45
CA LEU A 945 -37.55 25.36 17.07
C LEU A 945 -39.02 25.63 16.67
N LEU A 946 -39.34 25.45 15.38
CA LEU A 946 -40.72 25.57 14.87
C LEU A 946 -41.65 24.56 15.54
N SER A 947 -41.20 23.32 15.67
CA SER A 947 -41.95 22.22 16.28
C SER A 947 -42.18 22.46 17.77
N ALA A 948 -41.17 22.95 18.50
CA ALA A 948 -41.32 23.30 19.92
C ALA A 948 -42.34 24.42 20.14
N LYS A 949 -42.31 25.48 19.31
CA LYS A 949 -43.31 26.57 19.40
C LYS A 949 -44.71 26.09 19.00
N LEU A 950 -44.83 25.26 17.96
CA LEU A 950 -46.12 24.72 17.52
C LEU A 950 -46.75 23.82 18.59
N PHE A 951 -45.95 22.96 19.23
CA PHE A 951 -46.41 22.15 20.36
C PHE A 951 -46.85 23.01 21.54
N LEU A 952 -46.12 24.10 21.86
CA LEU A 952 -46.52 25.01 22.92
C LEU A 952 -47.87 25.71 22.65
N LEU A 953 -48.18 25.99 21.37
CA LEU A 953 -49.42 26.66 20.96
C LEU A 953 -50.61 25.70 20.84
N LYS A 954 -50.43 24.51 20.26
CA LYS A 954 -51.52 23.56 19.94
C LYS A 954 -51.53 22.30 20.79
N GLY A 955 -50.50 22.05 21.58
CA GLY A 955 -50.33 20.79 22.30
C GLY A 955 -50.38 19.59 21.35
N ARG A 956 -51.20 18.60 21.71
CA ARG A 956 -51.33 17.34 20.98
C ARG A 956 -51.86 17.50 19.54
N ASP A 957 -52.63 18.55 19.25
CA ASP A 957 -53.20 18.79 17.92
C ASP A 957 -52.13 19.12 16.84
N SER A 958 -50.87 19.32 17.25
CA SER A 958 -49.74 19.54 16.35
C SER A 958 -49.08 18.26 15.82
N PHE A 959 -49.49 17.08 16.31
CA PHE A 959 -48.80 15.81 16.09
C PHE A 959 -48.53 15.49 14.61
N GLU A 960 -49.56 15.50 13.77
CA GLU A 960 -49.45 15.12 12.34
C GLU A 960 -48.48 16.02 11.57
N ALA A 961 -48.49 17.32 11.84
CA ALA A 961 -47.62 18.28 11.18
C ALA A 961 -46.15 18.06 11.58
N ILE A 962 -45.89 17.83 12.87
CA ILE A 962 -44.53 17.57 13.38
C ILE A 962 -44.03 16.20 12.92
N LEU A 963 -44.87 15.15 12.93
CA LEU A 963 -44.51 13.82 12.45
C LEU A 963 -44.11 13.84 10.96
N LYS A 964 -44.83 14.61 10.13
CA LYS A 964 -44.46 14.82 8.72
C LYS A 964 -43.07 15.44 8.57
N LEU A 965 -42.75 16.45 9.40
CA LEU A 965 -41.45 17.10 9.39
C LEU A 965 -40.33 16.17 9.90
N VAL A 966 -40.61 15.35 10.93
CA VAL A 966 -39.70 14.31 11.44
C VAL A 966 -39.38 13.30 10.33
N LYS A 967 -40.40 12.77 9.65
CA LYS A 967 -40.21 11.83 8.54
C LYS A 967 -39.31 12.41 7.46
N ARG A 968 -39.51 13.68 7.08
CA ARG A 968 -38.62 14.38 6.13
C ARG A 968 -37.18 14.48 6.65
N ARG A 969 -36.98 14.85 7.92
CA ARG A 969 -35.64 14.93 8.54
C ARG A 969 -34.87 13.62 8.47
N LEU A 970 -35.54 12.50 8.73
CA LEU A 970 -34.94 11.16 8.68
C LEU A 970 -34.61 10.70 7.25
N THR A 971 -35.09 11.37 6.20
CA THR A 971 -34.66 11.07 4.82
C THR A 971 -33.25 11.58 4.49
N TYR A 972 -32.68 12.43 5.35
CA TYR A 972 -31.33 12.97 5.18
C TYR A 972 -30.25 12.08 5.80
N THR A 973 -30.64 11.13 6.65
CA THR A 973 -29.74 10.25 7.39
C THR A 973 -29.47 8.97 6.62
N ASN A 974 -28.33 8.35 6.91
CA ASN A 974 -27.89 7.14 6.23
C ASN A 974 -28.81 5.94 6.56
N PRO A 975 -29.44 5.29 5.56
CA PRO A 975 -30.39 4.20 5.79
C PRO A 975 -29.72 2.83 5.94
N HIS A 976 -28.38 2.73 5.85
CA HIS A 976 -27.67 1.45 5.76
C HIS A 976 -26.55 1.28 6.78
N SER A 977 -25.86 2.35 7.15
CA SER A 977 -24.78 2.36 8.14
C SER A 977 -24.82 3.63 9.00
N PHE A 978 -24.10 3.64 10.12
CA PHE A 978 -23.83 4.83 10.92
C PHE A 978 -22.50 5.46 10.44
N THR A 979 -22.52 6.71 10.00
CA THR A 979 -21.34 7.38 9.38
C THR A 979 -21.09 8.82 9.85
N SER A 980 -22.01 9.43 10.59
CA SER A 980 -21.87 10.83 11.05
C SER A 980 -20.99 11.03 12.28
N SER A 981 -20.42 12.23 12.39
CA SER A 981 -19.82 12.76 13.62
C SER A 981 -20.86 13.36 14.58
N SER A 982 -20.41 13.66 15.79
CA SER A 982 -21.23 14.09 16.94
C SER A 982 -22.08 15.36 16.70
N THR A 983 -21.71 16.23 15.75
CA THR A 983 -22.44 17.50 15.49
C THR A 983 -23.61 17.32 14.53
N GLU A 984 -23.41 16.55 13.49
CA GLU A 984 -24.41 16.16 12.50
C GLU A 984 -25.50 15.33 13.16
N GLU A 985 -25.08 14.35 13.96
CA GLU A 985 -25.93 13.54 14.85
C GLU A 985 -26.75 14.42 15.80
N ALA A 986 -26.10 15.38 16.44
CA ALA A 986 -26.74 16.34 17.33
C ALA A 986 -27.85 17.13 16.65
N LEU A 987 -27.60 17.71 15.48
CA LEU A 987 -28.61 18.49 14.76
C LEU A 987 -29.73 17.61 14.19
N ALA A 988 -29.42 16.38 13.76
CA ALA A 988 -30.41 15.46 13.24
C ALA A 988 -31.35 14.90 14.32
N SER A 989 -30.86 14.65 15.54
CA SER A 989 -31.61 14.03 16.65
C SER A 989 -32.54 14.97 17.42
N ARG A 990 -32.33 16.29 17.38
CA ARG A 990 -33.14 17.29 18.11
C ARG A 990 -34.62 17.27 17.74
N LEU A 991 -34.95 17.14 16.45
CA LEU A 991 -36.34 17.18 15.99
C LEU A 991 -37.12 15.89 16.37
N PRO A 992 -36.59 14.66 16.12
CA PRO A 992 -37.23 13.43 16.59
C PRO A 992 -37.45 13.37 18.11
N SER A 993 -36.57 14.01 18.90
CA SER A 993 -36.67 14.09 20.36
C SER A 993 -37.93 14.81 20.88
N ILE A 994 -38.72 15.45 20.01
CA ILE A 994 -39.99 16.10 20.38
C ILE A 994 -41.11 15.06 20.48
N LEU A 995 -41.01 13.91 19.79
CA LEU A 995 -42.09 12.91 19.74
C LEU A 995 -42.54 12.40 21.12
N PRO A 996 -41.65 12.12 22.11
CA PRO A 996 -42.07 11.68 23.44
C PRO A 996 -43.01 12.66 24.18
N TRP A 997 -43.01 13.95 23.83
CA TRP A 997 -43.93 14.94 24.42
C TRP A 997 -45.40 14.71 24.09
N PHE A 998 -45.69 13.92 23.05
CA PHE A 998 -47.05 13.49 22.70
C PHE A 998 -47.54 12.30 23.53
N GLY A 999 -46.69 11.76 24.42
CA GLY A 999 -46.96 10.55 25.20
C GLY A 999 -47.10 9.33 24.29
N ARG A 1000 -48.05 8.45 24.60
CA ARG A 1000 -48.22 7.15 23.92
C ARG A 1000 -48.31 7.23 22.39
N GLU A 1001 -48.92 8.28 21.85
CA GLU A 1001 -49.03 8.47 20.39
C GLU A 1001 -47.65 8.73 19.74
N GLY A 1002 -46.81 9.53 20.39
CA GLY A 1002 -45.43 9.77 19.98
C GLY A 1002 -44.53 8.55 20.16
N ASP A 1003 -44.66 7.84 21.28
CA ASP A 1003 -43.91 6.60 21.55
C ASP A 1003 -44.20 5.53 20.49
N ASN A 1004 -45.48 5.34 20.15
CA ASN A 1004 -45.89 4.42 19.08
C ASN A 1004 -45.31 4.83 17.71
N ALA A 1005 -45.24 6.13 17.41
CA ALA A 1005 -44.66 6.62 16.17
C ALA A 1005 -43.15 6.42 16.11
N LEU A 1006 -42.44 6.68 17.21
CA LEU A 1006 -41.02 6.34 17.34
C LEU A 1006 -40.79 4.84 17.14
N GLU A 1007 -41.58 3.98 17.78
CA GLU A 1007 -41.47 2.53 17.63
C GLU A 1007 -41.74 2.08 16.18
N SER A 1008 -42.72 2.68 15.48
CA SER A 1008 -43.00 2.38 14.07
C SER A 1008 -41.82 2.77 13.17
N LEU A 1009 -41.33 4.01 13.29
CA LEU A 1009 -40.20 4.51 12.52
C LEU A 1009 -38.93 3.70 12.81
N TRP A 1010 -38.76 3.29 14.07
CA TRP A 1010 -37.66 2.44 14.49
C TRP A 1010 -37.78 1.08 13.80
N LYS A 1011 -38.93 0.39 13.86
CA LYS A 1011 -39.15 -0.90 13.18
C LYS A 1011 -38.95 -0.85 11.67
N GLU A 1012 -39.25 0.27 11.03
CA GLU A 1012 -39.07 0.49 9.60
C GLU A 1012 -37.59 0.70 9.20
N SER A 1013 -36.70 1.08 10.14
CA SER A 1013 -35.29 1.34 9.86
C SER A 1013 -34.41 0.09 9.98
N LYS A 1014 -33.31 0.06 9.21
CA LYS A 1014 -32.33 -1.04 9.26
C LYS A 1014 -31.52 -0.97 10.57
N LYS A 1015 -31.18 -2.14 11.12
CA LYS A 1015 -30.53 -2.28 12.43
C LYS A 1015 -29.25 -1.42 12.57
N GLU A 1016 -28.40 -1.42 11.55
CA GLU A 1016 -27.12 -0.70 11.56
C GLU A 1016 -27.22 0.72 10.98
N SER A 1017 -28.42 1.22 10.70
CA SER A 1017 -28.59 2.54 10.07
C SER A 1017 -28.46 3.71 11.05
N GLU A 1018 -27.94 4.84 10.58
CA GLU A 1018 -27.92 6.09 11.34
C GLU A 1018 -29.32 6.56 11.77
N THR A 1019 -30.33 6.27 10.94
CA THR A 1019 -31.73 6.53 11.27
C THR A 1019 -32.15 5.80 12.54
N ARG A 1020 -31.74 4.54 12.71
CA ARG A 1020 -32.04 3.71 13.87
C ARG A 1020 -31.44 4.32 15.14
N TYR A 1021 -30.15 4.66 15.06
CA TYR A 1021 -29.41 5.26 16.15
C TYR A 1021 -30.05 6.59 16.62
N ILE A 1022 -30.41 7.48 15.68
CA ILE A 1022 -31.08 8.76 16.00
C ILE A 1022 -32.42 8.54 16.70
N LEU A 1023 -33.18 7.52 16.28
CA LEU A 1023 -34.46 7.17 16.91
C LEU A 1023 -34.26 6.57 18.31
N ASP A 1024 -33.20 5.78 18.52
CA ASP A 1024 -32.83 5.26 19.84
C ASP A 1024 -32.49 6.40 20.81
N GLU A 1025 -31.70 7.38 20.39
CA GLU A 1025 -31.39 8.57 21.18
C GLU A 1025 -32.64 9.40 21.51
N ALA A 1026 -33.54 9.56 20.54
CA ALA A 1026 -34.82 10.23 20.77
C ALA A 1026 -35.69 9.48 21.79
N ALA A 1027 -35.69 8.15 21.78
CA ALA A 1027 -36.45 7.31 22.71
C ALA A 1027 -35.87 7.28 24.12
N ARG A 1028 -34.55 7.46 24.30
CA ARG A 1028 -33.91 7.56 25.63
C ARG A 1028 -34.36 8.78 26.43
N LYS A 1029 -34.85 9.82 25.75
CA LYS A 1029 -35.38 11.03 26.40
C LYS A 1029 -36.80 10.76 26.90
N ASN A 1030 -36.95 10.65 28.23
CA ASN A 1030 -38.25 10.56 28.88
C ASN A 1030 -38.60 11.91 29.53
N PRO A 1031 -39.27 12.84 28.81
CA PRO A 1031 -39.58 14.16 29.35
C PRO A 1031 -40.65 14.08 30.43
N GLU A 1032 -40.54 14.95 31.44
CA GLU A 1032 -41.70 15.27 32.27
C GLU A 1032 -42.71 16.02 31.39
N ILE A 1033 -43.85 15.39 31.09
CA ILE A 1033 -44.88 15.93 30.18
C ILE A 1033 -45.50 17.25 30.71
N VAL A 1034 -45.19 17.64 31.96
CA VAL A 1034 -45.63 18.89 32.57
C VAL A 1034 -44.53 19.94 32.45
N LEU A 1035 -44.81 21.02 31.71
CA LEU A 1035 -43.90 22.17 31.62
C LEU A 1035 -43.85 22.92 32.95
N SER A 1036 -42.66 23.05 33.53
CA SER A 1036 -42.43 23.85 34.72
C SER A 1036 -42.53 25.35 34.43
N GLU A 1037 -42.96 26.14 35.42
CA GLU A 1037 -42.96 27.60 35.35
C GLU A 1037 -41.54 28.17 35.42
N LEU A 1038 -41.31 29.33 34.80
CA LEU A 1038 -40.03 30.04 34.87
C LEU A 1038 -39.73 30.45 36.35
N PRO A 1039 -38.63 29.97 36.95
CA PRO A 1039 -38.23 30.41 38.29
C PRO A 1039 -37.78 31.88 38.31
N GLU A 1040 -37.74 32.51 39.49
CA GLU A 1040 -37.23 33.88 39.63
C GLU A 1040 -35.77 34.00 39.15
N LEU A 1041 -35.52 34.96 38.26
CA LEU A 1041 -34.18 35.21 37.71
C LEU A 1041 -33.34 36.08 38.66
N GLY A 1042 -32.25 35.53 39.19
CA GLY A 1042 -31.24 36.27 39.94
C GLY A 1042 -30.37 37.19 39.06
N GLU A 1043 -29.42 37.93 39.66
CA GLU A 1043 -28.54 38.86 38.93
C GLU A 1043 -27.69 38.18 37.85
N GLU A 1044 -27.29 36.92 38.05
CA GLU A 1044 -26.50 36.13 37.08
C GLU A 1044 -27.35 35.44 36.00
N GLY A 1045 -28.69 35.46 36.12
CA GLY A 1045 -29.60 34.74 35.21
C GLY A 1045 -29.59 33.21 35.39
N ILE A 1046 -30.13 32.48 34.41
CA ILE A 1046 -30.15 31.01 34.36
C ILE A 1046 -29.49 30.54 33.07
N GLU A 1047 -28.50 29.65 33.21
CA GLU A 1047 -27.90 28.96 32.06
C GLU A 1047 -28.61 27.62 31.85
N LEU A 1048 -29.15 27.43 30.66
CA LEU A 1048 -29.68 26.17 30.18
C LEU A 1048 -28.68 25.55 29.21
N GLU A 1049 -28.47 24.24 29.30
CA GLU A 1049 -27.60 23.51 28.40
C GLU A 1049 -28.23 22.21 27.91
N GLN A 1050 -27.80 21.80 26.72
CA GLN A 1050 -28.09 20.51 26.15
C GLN A 1050 -26.81 19.95 25.55
N ARG A 1051 -26.26 18.92 26.18
CA ARG A 1051 -25.27 18.02 25.60
C ARG A 1051 -26.01 16.82 25.01
N ILE A 1052 -25.62 16.43 23.81
CA ILE A 1052 -26.19 15.26 23.13
C ILE A 1052 -25.28 14.07 23.48
N ASN A 1053 -25.88 12.90 23.76
CA ASN A 1053 -25.26 11.67 24.31
C ASN A 1053 -24.93 11.66 25.82
N GLY A 1054 -25.24 12.71 26.56
CA GLY A 1054 -25.19 12.69 28.04
C GLY A 1054 -23.80 12.57 28.68
N GLY A 1055 -22.72 12.55 27.89
CA GLY A 1055 -21.32 12.58 28.34
C GLY A 1055 -20.76 14.00 28.53
N ASP A 1056 -19.52 14.08 29.01
CA ASP A 1056 -18.78 15.33 29.25
C ASP A 1056 -18.17 15.95 27.97
N TYR A 1057 -18.26 15.26 26.83
CA TYR A 1057 -17.67 15.63 25.55
C TYR A 1057 -18.72 15.71 24.43
N GLY A 1058 -18.57 16.66 23.49
CA GLY A 1058 -19.41 16.82 22.29
C GLY A 1058 -20.21 18.14 22.23
N PRO A 1059 -20.89 18.43 21.12
CA PRO A 1059 -21.52 19.72 20.85
C PRO A 1059 -22.47 20.17 21.95
N ARG A 1060 -22.19 21.35 22.49
CA ARG A 1060 -22.90 21.93 23.63
C ARG A 1060 -23.76 23.09 23.16
N PHE A 1061 -25.08 22.90 23.14
CA PHE A 1061 -26.03 23.98 22.94
C PHE A 1061 -26.37 24.62 24.27
N TRP A 1062 -26.37 25.95 24.35
CA TRP A 1062 -26.68 26.66 25.59
C TRP A 1062 -27.54 27.91 25.37
N ILE A 1063 -28.32 28.27 26.39
CA ILE A 1063 -29.15 29.46 26.45
C ILE A 1063 -28.89 30.15 27.79
N GLN A 1064 -28.45 31.40 27.75
CA GLN A 1064 -28.36 32.25 28.93
C GLN A 1064 -29.62 33.12 29.03
N LEU A 1065 -30.47 32.84 30.01
CA LEU A 1065 -31.67 33.62 30.31
C LEU A 1065 -31.35 34.71 31.33
N GLY A 1066 -31.33 35.97 30.90
CA GLY A 1066 -31.16 37.13 31.76
C GLY A 1066 -32.34 38.10 31.66
N ALA A 1067 -32.60 38.85 32.74
CA ALA A 1067 -33.69 39.83 32.78
C ALA A 1067 -33.52 41.00 31.78
N LYS A 1068 -32.27 41.25 31.33
CA LYS A 1068 -31.91 42.34 30.41
C LYS A 1068 -31.48 41.86 29.03
N GLU A 1069 -31.05 40.61 28.91
CA GLU A 1069 -30.49 40.04 27.70
C GLU A 1069 -30.69 38.52 27.72
N VAL A 1070 -31.01 37.94 26.57
CA VAL A 1070 -31.00 36.49 26.35
C VAL A 1070 -29.96 36.19 25.29
N LYS A 1071 -29.09 35.22 25.57
CA LYS A 1071 -28.02 34.78 24.66
C LYS A 1071 -28.16 33.30 24.34
N PHE A 1072 -27.75 32.94 23.13
CA PHE A 1072 -27.73 31.58 22.62
C PHE A 1072 -26.33 31.28 22.14
N GLY A 1073 -25.87 30.06 22.36
CA GLY A 1073 -24.63 29.62 21.74
C GLY A 1073 -24.48 28.12 21.57
N ILE A 1074 -23.51 27.79 20.73
CA ILE A 1074 -23.08 26.45 20.40
C ILE A 1074 -21.55 26.41 20.52
N GLU A 1075 -21.01 25.42 21.21
CA GLU A 1075 -19.57 25.19 21.42
C GLU A 1075 -19.24 23.72 21.15
N GLU A 1076 -17.95 23.40 20.99
CA GLU A 1076 -17.43 22.01 20.88
C GLU A 1076 -17.90 21.26 19.60
N PHE A 1077 -17.77 21.87 18.41
CA PHE A 1077 -18.04 21.23 17.09
C PHE A 1077 -16.87 21.35 16.10
N HIS A 1078 -16.84 20.60 15.00
CA HIS A 1078 -15.74 20.65 14.03
C HIS A 1078 -15.99 21.62 12.86
N LEU A 1079 -15.62 22.91 13.01
CA LEU A 1079 -15.53 23.89 11.90
C LEU A 1079 -14.31 24.83 12.02
N HIS A 1080 -13.22 24.36 12.66
CA HIS A 1080 -12.02 25.15 13.00
C HIS A 1080 -11.31 25.86 11.83
N SER A 1081 -11.58 25.48 10.58
CA SER A 1081 -11.02 26.16 9.38
C SER A 1081 -11.87 27.33 8.86
N ILE A 1082 -13.07 27.55 9.40
CA ILE A 1082 -13.98 28.65 9.04
C ILE A 1082 -14.30 29.51 10.26
N LEU A 1083 -14.51 28.89 11.43
CA LEU A 1083 -14.81 29.56 12.69
C LEU A 1083 -13.63 29.41 13.66
N GLU A 1084 -13.08 30.55 14.09
CA GLU A 1084 -11.78 30.68 14.77
C GLU A 1084 -11.65 29.84 16.07
N ASN A 1085 -12.78 29.47 16.71
CA ASN A 1085 -12.81 28.69 17.96
C ASN A 1085 -13.91 27.61 18.00
N SER A 1086 -14.52 27.26 16.85
CA SER A 1086 -15.67 26.34 16.80
C SER A 1086 -16.77 26.68 17.81
N SER A 1087 -17.08 27.97 17.90
CA SER A 1087 -18.14 28.51 18.73
C SER A 1087 -18.91 29.57 17.97
N ALA A 1088 -20.21 29.62 18.22
CA ALA A 1088 -21.09 30.66 17.69
C ALA A 1088 -21.99 31.16 18.82
N GLU A 1089 -22.00 32.47 19.06
CA GLU A 1089 -22.86 33.14 20.03
C GLU A 1089 -23.72 34.20 19.33
N SER A 1090 -24.97 34.33 19.76
CA SER A 1090 -25.83 35.43 19.35
C SER A 1090 -26.82 35.82 20.45
N ALA A 1091 -27.24 37.08 20.45
CA ALA A 1091 -28.24 37.59 21.39
C ALA A 1091 -29.62 37.66 20.73
N LEU A 1092 -30.67 37.51 21.55
CA LEU A 1092 -32.04 37.82 21.19
C LEU A 1092 -32.18 39.32 20.88
N ASP A 1093 -33.07 39.70 19.96
CA ASP A 1093 -33.42 41.12 19.80
C ASP A 1093 -33.96 41.72 21.11
N SER A 1094 -33.21 42.68 21.64
CA SER A 1094 -33.53 43.41 22.88
C SER A 1094 -34.90 44.11 22.85
N SER A 1095 -35.46 44.38 21.66
CA SER A 1095 -36.79 44.97 21.50
C SER A 1095 -37.91 44.08 22.07
N LEU A 1096 -37.75 42.76 21.97
CA LEU A 1096 -38.73 41.77 22.47
C LEU A 1096 -38.82 41.79 23.99
N LEU A 1097 -37.67 41.83 24.67
CA LEU A 1097 -37.59 41.91 26.13
C LEU A 1097 -38.13 43.25 26.65
N LYS A 1098 -37.97 44.35 25.90
CA LYS A 1098 -38.55 45.65 26.27
C LYS A 1098 -40.07 45.68 26.14
N LYS A 1099 -40.63 44.92 25.19
CA LYS A 1099 -42.06 44.88 24.91
C LYS A 1099 -42.83 44.05 25.96
N ASP A 1100 -42.35 42.85 26.25
CA ASP A 1100 -43.00 41.92 27.19
C ASP A 1100 -42.00 40.89 27.74
N SER A 1101 -41.07 41.35 28.59
CA SER A 1101 -40.00 40.52 29.15
C SER A 1101 -40.52 39.23 29.80
N LYS A 1102 -41.60 39.31 30.58
CA LYS A 1102 -42.13 38.16 31.33
C LYS A 1102 -42.62 37.05 30.40
N ASN A 1103 -43.42 37.39 29.40
CA ASN A 1103 -44.00 36.43 28.46
C ASN A 1103 -42.93 35.85 27.50
N VAL A 1104 -41.99 36.69 27.06
CA VAL A 1104 -40.88 36.25 26.19
C VAL A 1104 -39.99 35.25 26.92
N LEU A 1105 -39.57 35.55 28.15
CA LEU A 1105 -38.74 34.66 28.95
C LEU A 1105 -39.46 33.35 29.30
N ASP A 1106 -40.75 33.41 29.66
CA ASP A 1106 -41.57 32.22 29.92
C ASP A 1106 -41.73 31.33 28.66
N THR A 1107 -41.92 31.95 27.50
CA THR A 1107 -42.00 31.22 26.23
C THR A 1107 -40.69 30.53 25.90
N ILE A 1108 -39.54 31.22 26.02
CA ILE A 1108 -38.22 30.63 25.76
C ILE A 1108 -37.95 29.48 26.75
N TRP A 1109 -38.28 29.67 28.03
CA TRP A 1109 -38.15 28.63 29.06
C TRP A 1109 -38.94 27.36 28.73
N LYS A 1110 -40.21 27.50 28.33
CA LYS A 1110 -41.07 26.37 27.95
C LYS A 1110 -40.60 25.69 26.68
N MET A 1111 -40.20 26.45 25.67
CA MET A 1111 -39.62 25.89 24.44
C MET A 1111 -38.31 25.15 24.70
N ALA A 1112 -37.44 25.68 25.58
CA ALA A 1112 -36.19 25.03 25.95
C ALA A 1112 -36.42 23.70 26.67
N GLN A 1113 -37.44 23.60 27.54
CA GLN A 1113 -37.86 22.32 28.13
C GLN A 1113 -38.28 21.32 27.05
N ILE A 1114 -39.12 21.73 26.08
CA ILE A 1114 -39.57 20.87 24.97
C ILE A 1114 -38.39 20.33 24.16
N LEU A 1115 -37.41 21.19 23.88
CA LEU A 1115 -36.20 20.82 23.16
C LEU A 1115 -35.22 19.96 23.99
N GLY A 1116 -35.48 19.78 25.28
CA GLY A 1116 -34.69 18.93 26.17
C GLY A 1116 -33.47 19.62 26.79
N TYR A 1117 -33.47 20.95 26.90
CA TYR A 1117 -32.46 21.67 27.69
C TYR A 1117 -32.67 21.42 29.18
N LYS A 1118 -31.57 21.38 29.93
CA LYS A 1118 -31.54 21.24 31.39
C LYS A 1118 -30.81 22.43 32.00
N VAL A 1119 -31.09 22.74 33.26
CA VAL A 1119 -30.35 23.78 33.99
C VAL A 1119 -28.90 23.32 34.17
N SER A 1120 -27.96 24.13 33.69
CA SER A 1120 -26.52 23.87 33.75
C SER A 1120 -26.04 23.78 35.19
N LYS A 1121 -25.37 22.67 35.54
CA LYS A 1121 -24.79 22.45 36.87
C LYS A 1121 -23.38 23.02 36.94
N LYS A 1122 -23.16 24.31 36.62
CA LYS A 1122 -21.81 24.87 36.70
C LYS A 1122 -21.27 24.82 38.15
N LYS A 1123 -20.22 24.02 38.40
CA LYS A 1123 -19.23 24.33 39.44
C LYS A 1123 -18.56 25.64 39.03
N ALA A 1124 -18.63 26.66 39.88
CA ALA A 1124 -17.98 27.94 39.65
C ALA A 1124 -16.49 27.72 39.28
N LYS A 1125 -16.11 27.94 38.02
CA LYS A 1125 -14.70 28.08 37.64
C LYS A 1125 -14.19 29.33 38.35
N LYS A 1126 -13.32 29.16 39.34
CA LYS A 1126 -12.52 30.29 39.86
C LYS A 1126 -11.83 30.94 38.66
N LYS A 1127 -12.04 32.25 38.48
CA LYS A 1127 -11.30 33.08 37.52
C LYS A 1127 -9.81 32.74 37.64
N ARG A 1128 -9.17 32.37 36.53
CA ARG A 1128 -7.72 32.44 36.38
C ARG A 1128 -7.33 33.87 36.07
#